data_AF-A0A9E0MQG9-F1
#
_entry.id   AF-A0A9E0MQG9-F1
#
_cell.length_a   1.000
_cell.length_b   1.000
_cell.length_c   1.000
_cell.angle_alpha   90.00
_cell.angle_beta   90.00
_cell.angle_gamma   90.00
#
_symmetry.space_group_name_H-M   'P 1'
#
loop_
_entity.id
_entity.type
_entity.pdbx_description
1 polymer ?
#
loop_
_entity_poly.entity_id
_entity_poly.type
_entity_poly.pdbx_seq_one_letter_code
_entity_poly.pdbx_strand_id
1 'polypeptide(L)'
;MGLINHGFGQERKDFQIKEQYDVFIHHVLDVVEHPCVVNADQPLDDYLDEIGETFGDGCSRLLESYLIMYETTKDKAYLIKFVNVLDCEFQLRFDQLNLPASYLALHDGSPYSWSLINDSGTPTTILYIDGQIIWPMAHFVHLINSQYPDLQSFSTPLAHNQWLGAQFTFGELADWLGQRVDETIDRYYWGGYWKGAEKGFSAHPSDDDAMVINLQSAIAAAMYYMGQNDPNEYYLQAADDIASDWFRTLVCFPELRPVLELAPPNRYQWVDIGWKYPCPDSDDDYEDLSHAMQSLELPMTVKDNTIWAPYHTQVFSETDLVRLHNAYTEGAYAGATPFTIDGVDYENPHFHAGIDGDDDIDYNTVFSGLDQTRGTVYSATWLSKWDDTSGASQQTLYDLIMKLYFHDLYGQGVSALGQYTNATSIPYGLAQLVSEQWERECFSLELRNRVLSYDQDFAAKDVLVIAPGNGPGRSFADPETFDPVFEIGSGVKCNMKAGSAIHWEPGFHAAYGSTVHAYIDPAGCGMGYKVRAGLDASINAERSDVVHPVPDPERQVVNRAEWAIAPNPTDASSIVRITLCAMVGDGVVNLYDVSGRCLYRSPVIERDQSEFILPLYGLALAPGSYTVVQQEGGKVLAASPLLVK
;
A
#
# COMPACT_ATOMS: atom_id res chain seq x y z
N MET A 1 -22.96 -23.29 19.36
CA MET A 1 -22.72 -22.18 20.32
C MET A 1 -21.77 -22.67 21.38
N GLY A 2 -20.52 -22.21 21.32
CA GLY A 2 -19.45 -22.65 22.20
C GLY A 2 -18.14 -22.00 21.80
N LEU A 3 -18.10 -20.66 21.89
CA LEU A 3 -16.89 -19.85 21.98
C LEU A 3 -16.03 -20.38 23.13
N ILE A 4 -14.80 -20.82 22.86
CA ILE A 4 -13.72 -21.03 23.85
C ILE A 4 -12.41 -20.64 23.14
N ASN A 5 -12.00 -19.38 23.33
CA ASN A 5 -10.89 -18.92 24.17
C ASN A 5 -9.52 -19.01 23.48
N HIS A 6 -9.19 -17.88 22.84
CA HIS A 6 -7.83 -17.46 22.56
C HIS A 6 -6.96 -17.48 23.82
N GLY A 7 -5.68 -17.80 23.66
CA GLY A 7 -4.68 -17.66 24.72
C GLY A 7 -4.73 -16.27 25.35
N PHE A 8 -4.32 -16.19 26.61
CA PHE A 8 -4.18 -14.94 27.33
C PHE A 8 -3.38 -13.91 26.50
N GLY A 9 -4.09 -12.93 25.92
CA GLY A 9 -3.67 -11.54 25.90
C GLY A 9 -3.16 -10.90 24.60
N GLN A 10 -3.18 -11.56 23.43
CA GLN A 10 -2.89 -10.87 22.16
C GLN A 10 -4.12 -10.87 21.25
N GLU A 11 -4.68 -9.68 21.04
CA GLU A 11 -5.73 -9.41 20.05
C GLU A 11 -5.11 -9.31 18.64
N ARG A 12 -5.89 -9.51 17.57
CA ARG A 12 -5.36 -9.45 16.18
C ARG A 12 -4.64 -8.14 15.85
N LYS A 13 -5.06 -7.06 16.52
CA LYS A 13 -4.47 -5.73 16.45
C LYS A 13 -3.03 -5.64 17.00
N ASP A 14 -2.62 -6.60 17.82
CA ASP A 14 -1.32 -6.64 18.49
C ASP A 14 -0.25 -7.34 17.61
N PHE A 15 -0.65 -7.91 16.48
CA PHE A 15 0.27 -8.54 15.53
C PHE A 15 0.94 -7.51 14.62
N GLN A 16 2.26 -7.55 14.62
CA GLN A 16 3.15 -6.69 13.83
C GLN A 16 3.27 -7.16 12.37
N ILE A 17 2.15 -7.28 11.63
CA ILE A 17 2.14 -7.85 10.26
C ILE A 17 2.97 -6.98 9.31
N LYS A 18 2.85 -5.65 9.40
CA LYS A 18 3.65 -4.72 8.59
C LYS A 18 5.14 -4.87 8.84
N GLU A 19 5.56 -5.04 10.09
CA GLU A 19 6.96 -5.20 10.43
C GLU A 19 7.50 -6.56 9.99
N GLN A 20 6.66 -7.61 9.95
CA GLN A 20 7.02 -8.89 9.36
C GLN A 20 7.11 -8.82 7.84
N TYR A 21 6.22 -8.06 7.19
CA TYR A 21 6.33 -7.75 5.76
C TYR A 21 7.68 -7.09 5.45
N ASP A 22 8.09 -6.05 6.19
CA ASP A 22 9.39 -5.39 5.97
C ASP A 22 10.56 -6.39 6.05
N VAL A 23 10.55 -7.28 7.03
CA VAL A 23 11.59 -8.31 7.23
C VAL A 23 11.57 -9.33 6.09
N PHE A 24 10.39 -9.76 5.67
CA PHE A 24 10.24 -10.70 4.57
C PHE A 24 10.76 -10.10 3.26
N ILE A 25 10.45 -8.84 2.95
CA ILE A 25 10.97 -8.18 1.76
C ILE A 25 12.49 -8.11 1.74
N HIS A 26 13.14 -7.82 2.88
CA HIS A 26 14.60 -7.90 2.94
C HIS A 26 15.12 -9.30 2.59
N HIS A 27 14.46 -10.35 3.08
CA HIS A 27 14.84 -11.71 2.74
C HIS A 27 14.67 -12.01 1.24
N VAL A 28 13.55 -11.58 0.64
CA VAL A 28 13.30 -11.76 -0.81
C VAL A 28 14.38 -11.07 -1.63
N LEU A 29 14.69 -9.81 -1.32
CA LEU A 29 15.69 -9.02 -2.04
C LEU A 29 17.12 -9.53 -1.87
N ASP A 30 17.48 -9.95 -0.64
CA ASP A 30 18.85 -10.34 -0.30
C ASP A 30 19.15 -11.82 -0.56
N VAL A 31 18.15 -12.68 -0.78
CA VAL A 31 18.34 -14.15 -0.85
C VAL A 31 17.60 -14.84 -2.01
N VAL A 32 16.42 -14.35 -2.40
CA VAL A 32 15.53 -15.10 -3.33
C VAL A 32 15.62 -14.58 -4.75
N GLU A 33 15.21 -13.33 -4.99
CA GLU A 33 15.01 -12.81 -6.36
C GLU A 33 16.19 -12.02 -6.90
N HIS A 34 17.01 -11.41 -6.02
CA HIS A 34 18.11 -10.52 -6.41
C HIS A 34 17.79 -9.66 -7.66
N PRO A 35 16.81 -8.74 -7.60
CA PRO A 35 16.20 -8.07 -8.77
C PRO A 35 17.16 -7.26 -9.66
N CYS A 36 18.45 -7.21 -9.33
CA CYS A 36 19.49 -6.51 -10.07
C CYS A 36 20.66 -7.44 -10.47
N VAL A 37 20.52 -8.76 -10.29
CA VAL A 37 21.58 -9.76 -10.54
C VAL A 37 21.02 -10.88 -11.41
N VAL A 38 20.80 -10.58 -12.69
CA VAL A 38 20.61 -11.63 -13.71
C VAL A 38 21.98 -12.09 -14.18
N ASN A 39 22.20 -13.40 -14.31
CA ASN A 39 23.50 -13.94 -14.67
C ASN A 39 23.85 -13.68 -16.15
N ALA A 40 24.51 -12.55 -16.45
CA ALA A 40 24.89 -12.18 -17.82
C ALA A 40 25.93 -13.12 -18.49
N ASP A 41 26.50 -14.08 -17.75
CA ASP A 41 27.47 -15.04 -18.31
C ASP A 41 26.80 -16.26 -18.98
N GLN A 42 25.47 -16.37 -18.93
CA GLN A 42 24.72 -17.46 -19.57
C GLN A 42 24.40 -17.17 -21.05
N PRO A 43 23.98 -18.19 -21.84
CA PRO A 43 23.49 -17.98 -23.20
C PRO A 43 22.42 -16.88 -23.25
N LEU A 44 22.39 -16.08 -24.33
CA LEU A 44 21.49 -14.93 -24.43
C LEU A 44 20.01 -15.30 -24.27
N ASP A 45 19.61 -16.48 -24.76
CA ASP A 45 18.22 -16.94 -24.66
C ASP A 45 17.87 -17.30 -23.21
N ASP A 46 18.69 -18.12 -22.54
CA ASP A 46 18.58 -18.41 -21.10
C ASP A 46 18.58 -17.11 -20.26
N TYR A 47 19.39 -16.12 -20.65
CA TYR A 47 19.48 -14.81 -19.97
C TYR A 47 18.20 -14.01 -20.05
N LEU A 48 17.52 -14.02 -21.21
CA LEU A 48 16.31 -13.24 -21.42
C LEU A 48 15.05 -13.99 -20.95
N ASP A 49 15.07 -15.33 -20.94
CA ASP A 49 14.05 -16.13 -20.26
C ASP A 49 14.09 -15.88 -18.74
N GLU A 50 15.28 -15.86 -18.12
CA GLU A 50 15.44 -15.52 -16.70
C GLU A 50 14.92 -14.10 -16.39
N ILE A 51 15.14 -13.12 -17.30
CA ILE A 51 14.54 -11.78 -17.15
C ILE A 51 13.01 -11.88 -17.14
N GLY A 52 12.42 -12.61 -18.07
CA GLY A 52 10.96 -12.74 -18.14
C GLY A 52 10.36 -13.34 -16.87
N GLU A 53 10.94 -14.44 -16.37
CA GLU A 53 10.49 -15.12 -15.15
C GLU A 53 10.71 -14.25 -13.90
N THR A 54 11.91 -13.70 -13.71
CA THR A 54 12.26 -12.90 -12.51
C THR A 54 11.49 -11.58 -12.43
N PHE A 55 11.21 -10.90 -13.55
CA PHE A 55 10.54 -9.59 -13.51
C PHE A 55 9.03 -9.67 -13.75
N GLY A 56 8.61 -10.49 -14.72
CA GLY A 56 7.20 -10.71 -15.03
C GLY A 56 6.48 -11.42 -13.91
N ASP A 57 6.88 -12.65 -13.64
CA ASP A 57 6.25 -13.46 -12.60
C ASP A 57 6.70 -13.02 -11.21
N GLY A 58 7.89 -12.44 -11.09
CA GLY A 58 8.55 -12.00 -9.85
C GLY A 58 8.31 -10.58 -9.40
N CYS A 59 9.18 -9.69 -9.85
CA CYS A 59 9.36 -8.37 -9.24
C CYS A 59 8.19 -7.42 -9.48
N SER A 60 7.37 -7.64 -10.52
CA SER A 60 6.11 -6.92 -10.75
C SER A 60 5.22 -6.87 -9.50
N ARG A 61 5.10 -7.99 -8.79
CA ARG A 61 4.28 -8.13 -7.58
C ARG A 61 4.90 -7.47 -6.35
N LEU A 62 6.22 -7.43 -6.30
CA LEU A 62 6.96 -6.68 -5.30
C LEU A 62 6.78 -5.16 -5.51
N LEU A 63 6.85 -4.70 -6.75
CA LEU A 63 6.59 -3.30 -7.09
C LEU A 63 5.16 -2.91 -6.69
N GLU A 64 4.16 -3.71 -7.06
CA GLU A 64 2.78 -3.44 -6.67
C GLU A 64 2.58 -3.48 -5.14
N SER A 65 3.25 -4.40 -4.44
CA SER A 65 3.17 -4.48 -2.98
C SER A 65 3.71 -3.21 -2.31
N TYR A 66 4.74 -2.56 -2.85
CA TYR A 66 5.18 -1.26 -2.36
C TYR A 66 4.15 -0.15 -2.55
N LEU A 67 3.42 -0.14 -3.67
CA LEU A 67 2.36 0.83 -3.90
C LEU A 67 1.22 0.64 -2.90
N ILE A 68 0.76 -0.60 -2.70
CA ILE A 68 -0.26 -0.94 -1.70
C ILE A 68 0.17 -0.53 -0.29
N MET A 69 1.43 -0.78 0.07
CA MET A 69 1.96 -0.41 1.38
C MET A 69 2.05 1.11 1.56
N TYR A 70 2.40 1.87 0.51
CA TYR A 70 2.30 3.33 0.55
C TYR A 70 0.85 3.78 0.70
N GLU A 71 -0.08 3.26 -0.10
CA GLU A 71 -1.49 3.64 -0.02
C GLU A 71 -2.08 3.34 1.37
N THR A 72 -1.64 2.25 2.00
CA THR A 72 -2.09 1.81 3.32
C THR A 72 -1.48 2.63 4.46
N THR A 73 -0.17 2.87 4.43
CA THR A 73 0.58 3.44 5.57
C THR A 73 0.93 4.92 5.42
N LYS A 74 0.92 5.43 4.19
CA LYS A 74 1.47 6.73 3.77
C LYS A 74 2.96 6.89 4.03
N ASP A 75 3.69 5.80 4.24
CA ASP A 75 5.14 5.82 4.41
C ASP A 75 5.85 5.91 3.06
N LYS A 76 6.48 7.06 2.79
CA LYS A 76 7.18 7.30 1.51
C LYS A 76 8.39 6.40 1.32
N ALA A 77 8.85 5.69 2.36
CA ALA A 77 9.91 4.68 2.21
C ALA A 77 9.54 3.62 1.16
N TYR A 78 8.27 3.22 1.07
CA TYR A 78 7.85 2.23 0.07
C TYR A 78 7.94 2.77 -1.36
N LEU A 79 7.59 4.04 -1.59
CA LEU A 79 7.78 4.66 -2.90
C LEU A 79 9.26 4.77 -3.26
N ILE A 80 10.13 5.08 -2.30
CA ILE A 80 11.59 5.12 -2.55
C ILE A 80 12.10 3.72 -2.91
N LYS A 81 11.66 2.67 -2.21
CA LYS A 81 12.01 1.27 -2.55
C LYS A 81 11.47 0.84 -3.91
N PHE A 82 10.23 1.22 -4.25
CA PHE A 82 9.66 1.03 -5.59
C PHE A 82 10.59 1.59 -6.66
N VAL A 83 11.03 2.84 -6.53
CA VAL A 83 11.92 3.49 -7.51
C VAL A 83 13.26 2.77 -7.65
N ASN A 84 13.83 2.29 -6.54
CA ASN A 84 15.12 1.59 -6.58
C ASN A 84 15.02 0.23 -7.28
N VAL A 85 13.92 -0.50 -7.12
CA VAL A 85 13.69 -1.77 -7.82
C VAL A 85 13.36 -1.51 -9.30
N LEU A 86 12.52 -0.51 -9.57
CA LEU A 86 12.16 -0.05 -10.92
C LEU A 86 13.39 0.26 -11.79
N ASP A 87 14.40 0.92 -11.22
CA ASP A 87 15.65 1.28 -11.93
C ASP A 87 16.38 0.03 -12.46
N CYS A 88 16.32 -1.08 -11.73
CA CYS A 88 16.90 -2.36 -12.15
C CYS A 88 16.06 -3.03 -13.24
N GLU A 89 14.73 -3.08 -13.11
CA GLU A 89 13.88 -3.73 -14.12
C GLU A 89 14.00 -3.05 -15.49
N PHE A 90 13.98 -1.71 -15.53
CA PHE A 90 14.07 -0.99 -16.79
C PHE A 90 15.42 -1.11 -17.49
N GLN A 91 16.51 -1.37 -16.75
CA GLN A 91 17.83 -1.63 -17.35
C GLN A 91 17.84 -2.87 -18.24
N LEU A 92 16.86 -3.76 -18.06
CA LEU A 92 16.77 -5.05 -18.71
C LEU A 92 15.73 -5.09 -19.83
N ARG A 93 15.07 -3.96 -20.14
CA ARG A 93 14.23 -3.82 -21.33
C ARG A 93 15.09 -3.93 -22.59
N PHE A 94 14.58 -4.56 -23.63
CA PHE A 94 15.35 -4.92 -24.83
C PHE A 94 15.95 -3.73 -25.59
N ASP A 95 15.39 -2.52 -25.48
CA ASP A 95 15.95 -1.29 -26.04
C ASP A 95 17.14 -0.74 -25.23
N GLN A 96 17.28 -1.17 -23.99
CA GLN A 96 18.40 -0.85 -23.09
C GLN A 96 19.51 -1.90 -23.18
N LEU A 97 19.15 -3.13 -23.52
CA LEU A 97 20.08 -4.20 -23.85
C LEU A 97 20.61 -3.95 -25.27
N ASN A 98 21.92 -3.93 -25.47
CA ASN A 98 22.54 -3.74 -26.79
C ASN A 98 22.39 -5.00 -27.67
N LEU A 99 21.14 -5.40 -27.96
CA LEU A 99 20.78 -6.64 -28.62
C LEU A 99 21.09 -6.58 -30.12
N PRO A 100 21.52 -7.70 -30.74
CA PRO A 100 21.71 -7.76 -32.18
C PRO A 100 20.41 -7.45 -32.95
N ALA A 101 20.50 -6.75 -34.08
CA ALA A 101 19.33 -6.45 -34.92
C ALA A 101 18.61 -7.72 -35.43
N SER A 102 19.34 -8.83 -35.60
CA SER A 102 18.77 -10.14 -35.92
C SER A 102 17.87 -10.68 -34.80
N TYR A 103 18.14 -10.28 -33.55
CA TYR A 103 17.36 -10.64 -32.39
C TYR A 103 16.04 -9.88 -32.37
N LEU A 104 16.11 -8.55 -32.46
CA LEU A 104 14.91 -7.71 -32.54
C LEU A 104 13.98 -8.10 -33.70
N ALA A 105 14.54 -8.58 -34.82
CA ALA A 105 13.76 -9.06 -35.95
C ALA A 105 12.92 -10.33 -35.64
N LEU A 106 13.29 -11.12 -34.65
CA LEU A 106 12.50 -12.27 -34.17
C LEU A 106 11.31 -11.82 -33.30
N HIS A 107 11.32 -10.58 -32.79
CA HIS A 107 10.29 -10.00 -31.92
C HIS A 107 9.54 -8.88 -32.63
N ASP A 108 9.16 -9.11 -33.88
CA ASP A 108 8.43 -8.16 -34.74
C ASP A 108 9.10 -6.78 -34.90
N GLY A 109 10.41 -6.69 -34.60
CA GLY A 109 11.19 -5.47 -34.69
C GLY A 109 10.95 -4.46 -33.56
N SER A 110 10.13 -4.80 -32.55
CA SER A 110 9.87 -3.89 -31.42
C SER A 110 10.84 -4.15 -30.26
N PRO A 111 11.63 -3.14 -29.83
CA PRO A 111 12.57 -3.30 -28.74
C PRO A 111 11.93 -3.02 -27.36
N TYR A 112 10.62 -2.80 -27.30
CA TYR A 112 9.88 -2.38 -26.11
C TYR A 112 9.30 -3.59 -25.34
N SER A 113 10.16 -4.49 -24.86
CA SER A 113 9.76 -5.71 -24.13
C SER A 113 10.88 -6.21 -23.21
N TRP A 114 10.52 -7.09 -22.27
CA TRP A 114 11.42 -7.81 -21.37
C TRP A 114 11.44 -9.31 -21.61
N SER A 115 10.54 -9.85 -22.45
CA SER A 115 10.29 -11.28 -22.57
C SER A 115 10.65 -11.84 -23.95
N LEU A 116 11.04 -13.12 -23.94
CA LEU A 116 11.26 -13.91 -25.15
C LEU A 116 10.03 -14.64 -25.67
N ILE A 117 10.14 -15.03 -26.95
CA ILE A 117 9.44 -16.18 -27.53
C ILE A 117 10.28 -17.40 -27.14
N ASN A 118 9.79 -18.26 -26.26
CA ASN A 118 10.56 -19.40 -25.79
C ASN A 118 10.95 -20.38 -26.92
N ASP A 119 11.99 -21.17 -26.68
CA ASP A 119 12.58 -22.18 -27.59
C ASP A 119 11.61 -23.29 -28.05
N SER A 120 10.41 -23.37 -27.46
CA SER A 120 9.34 -24.24 -27.95
C SER A 120 8.62 -23.71 -29.19
N GLY A 121 8.93 -22.47 -29.61
CA GLY A 121 8.27 -21.79 -30.72
C GLY A 121 6.85 -21.36 -30.41
N THR A 122 6.50 -21.24 -29.12
CA THR A 122 5.17 -20.83 -28.67
C THR A 122 5.24 -19.36 -28.19
N PRO A 123 4.73 -18.38 -28.96
CA PRO A 123 4.81 -16.94 -28.63
C PRO A 123 3.95 -16.49 -27.44
N THR A 124 3.41 -17.42 -26.67
CA THR A 124 2.25 -17.20 -25.79
C THR A 124 2.51 -16.40 -24.52
N THR A 125 3.75 -16.00 -24.21
CA THR A 125 4.10 -15.42 -22.90
C THR A 125 4.57 -13.96 -22.93
N ILE A 126 4.85 -13.36 -24.11
CA ILE A 126 5.48 -12.02 -24.15
C ILE A 126 4.54 -10.92 -23.61
N LEU A 127 3.31 -10.85 -24.12
CA LEU A 127 2.33 -9.85 -23.70
C LEU A 127 1.98 -10.01 -22.22
N TYR A 128 1.90 -11.25 -21.76
CA TYR A 128 1.64 -11.58 -20.36
C TYR A 128 2.72 -11.02 -19.44
N ILE A 129 3.99 -11.36 -19.69
CA ILE A 129 5.13 -10.91 -18.88
C ILE A 129 5.25 -9.38 -18.92
N ASP A 130 5.22 -8.80 -20.13
CA ASP A 130 5.33 -7.35 -20.26
C ASP A 130 4.15 -6.63 -19.59
N GLY A 131 2.94 -7.20 -19.69
CA GLY A 131 1.75 -6.73 -19.01
C GLY A 131 1.91 -6.71 -17.49
N GLN A 132 2.40 -7.80 -16.90
CA GLN A 132 2.69 -7.92 -15.47
C GLN A 132 3.69 -6.84 -15.02
N ILE A 133 4.76 -6.62 -15.80
CA ILE A 133 5.81 -5.63 -15.49
C ILE A 133 5.26 -4.20 -15.54
N ILE A 134 4.51 -3.83 -16.59
CA ILE A 134 4.04 -2.45 -16.76
C ILE A 134 2.81 -2.10 -15.91
N TRP A 135 2.09 -3.09 -15.36
CA TRP A 135 0.95 -2.86 -14.49
C TRP A 135 1.26 -2.02 -13.24
N PRO A 136 2.21 -2.40 -12.36
CA PRO A 136 2.60 -1.57 -11.22
C PRO A 136 3.22 -0.23 -11.65
N MET A 137 3.89 -0.18 -12.80
CA MET A 137 4.42 1.06 -13.36
C MET A 137 3.31 2.05 -13.71
N ALA A 138 2.27 1.57 -14.40
CA ALA A 138 1.07 2.35 -14.71
C ALA A 138 0.32 2.77 -13.44
N HIS A 139 0.24 1.89 -12.44
CA HIS A 139 -0.35 2.22 -11.15
C HIS A 139 0.41 3.35 -10.46
N PHE A 140 1.75 3.32 -10.43
CA PHE A 140 2.56 4.43 -9.89
C PHE A 140 2.28 5.76 -10.61
N VAL A 141 2.23 5.75 -11.95
CA VAL A 141 1.93 6.95 -12.74
C VAL A 141 0.57 7.52 -12.34
N HIS A 142 -0.46 6.68 -12.29
CA HIS A 142 -1.80 7.09 -11.87
C HIS A 142 -1.84 7.57 -10.41
N LEU A 143 -1.10 6.91 -9.51
CA LEU A 143 -1.01 7.25 -8.10
C LEU A 143 -0.44 8.66 -7.91
N ILE A 144 0.67 8.98 -8.59
CA ILE A 144 1.34 10.29 -8.48
C ILE A 144 0.53 11.39 -9.17
N ASN A 145 -0.02 11.12 -10.34
CA ASN A 145 -0.63 12.16 -11.15
C ASN A 145 -2.09 12.45 -10.77
N SER A 146 -2.85 11.42 -10.38
CA SER A 146 -4.29 11.53 -10.16
C SER A 146 -4.69 11.38 -8.70
N GLN A 147 -4.09 10.46 -7.94
CA GLN A 147 -4.55 10.16 -6.58
C GLN A 147 -3.87 11.01 -5.49
N TYR A 148 -2.56 11.23 -5.61
CA TYR A 148 -1.74 11.97 -4.64
C TYR A 148 -0.88 13.04 -5.35
N PRO A 149 -1.50 14.05 -5.98
CA PRO A 149 -0.78 15.06 -6.75
C PRO A 149 0.18 15.92 -5.91
N ASP A 150 0.02 15.95 -4.59
CA ASP A 150 0.98 16.59 -3.68
C ASP A 150 2.37 15.93 -3.72
N LEU A 151 2.44 14.64 -4.08
CA LEU A 151 3.69 13.93 -4.27
C LEU A 151 4.45 14.30 -5.53
N GLN A 152 3.84 14.94 -6.53
CA GLN A 152 4.54 15.30 -7.78
C GLN A 152 5.80 16.13 -7.53
N SER A 153 5.75 17.00 -6.51
CA SER A 153 6.86 17.88 -6.12
C SER A 153 7.85 17.26 -5.14
N PHE A 154 7.59 16.03 -4.67
CA PHE A 154 8.47 15.34 -3.74
C PHE A 154 9.77 14.96 -4.44
N SER A 155 10.87 15.57 -4.00
CA SER A 155 12.21 15.22 -4.46
C SER A 155 12.68 13.92 -3.80
N THR A 156 13.32 13.06 -4.57
CA THR A 156 13.80 11.74 -4.16
C THR A 156 15.33 11.72 -4.02
N PRO A 157 15.96 12.48 -3.11
CA PRO A 157 17.42 12.56 -3.03
C PRO A 157 18.10 11.24 -2.64
N LEU A 158 17.30 10.23 -2.27
CA LEU A 158 17.73 8.90 -1.84
C LEU A 158 17.48 7.82 -2.88
N ALA A 159 16.66 8.10 -3.89
CA ALA A 159 16.39 7.15 -4.95
C ALA A 159 17.33 7.45 -6.12
N HIS A 160 17.85 6.39 -6.74
CA HIS A 160 18.60 6.52 -7.97
C HIS A 160 17.70 6.16 -9.15
N ASN A 161 17.75 6.97 -10.20
CA ASN A 161 17.22 6.61 -11.50
C ASN A 161 18.25 7.02 -12.54
N GLN A 162 18.80 6.06 -13.28
CA GLN A 162 19.92 6.35 -14.17
C GLN A 162 19.54 7.29 -15.33
N TRP A 163 18.25 7.39 -15.68
CA TRP A 163 17.76 8.19 -16.79
C TRP A 163 17.44 9.64 -16.39
N LEU A 164 16.97 9.85 -15.17
CA LEU A 164 16.68 11.18 -14.62
C LEU A 164 17.85 11.79 -13.82
N GLY A 165 18.82 10.95 -13.45
CA GLY A 165 19.98 11.32 -12.66
C GLY A 165 19.74 11.19 -11.16
N ALA A 166 20.69 11.72 -10.37
CA ALA A 166 20.71 11.52 -8.92
C ALA A 166 19.66 12.32 -8.14
N GLN A 167 18.98 13.28 -8.78
CA GLN A 167 17.93 14.09 -8.14
C GLN A 167 16.83 14.36 -9.15
N PHE A 168 15.64 13.86 -8.84
CA PHE A 168 14.42 14.10 -9.60
C PHE A 168 13.24 14.19 -8.61
N THR A 169 12.05 14.53 -9.11
CA THR A 169 10.80 14.43 -8.35
C THR A 169 9.99 13.22 -8.76
N PHE A 170 9.07 12.76 -7.90
CA PHE A 170 8.14 11.70 -8.31
C PHE A 170 7.30 12.10 -9.53
N GLY A 171 6.99 13.38 -9.73
CA GLY A 171 6.31 13.87 -10.93
C GLY A 171 7.17 13.69 -12.19
N GLU A 172 8.45 14.07 -12.14
CA GLU A 172 9.38 13.85 -13.27
C GLU A 172 9.54 12.36 -13.58
N LEU A 173 9.55 11.51 -12.56
CA LEU A 173 9.55 10.06 -12.74
C LEU A 173 8.24 9.57 -13.35
N ALA A 174 7.07 10.01 -12.87
CA ALA A 174 5.78 9.61 -13.40
C ALA A 174 5.63 10.01 -14.89
N ASP A 175 6.08 11.21 -15.27
CA ASP A 175 6.08 11.66 -16.66
C ASP A 175 7.00 10.81 -17.56
N TRP A 176 8.21 10.51 -17.07
CA TRP A 176 9.15 9.66 -17.81
C TRP A 176 8.64 8.22 -17.93
N LEU A 177 8.16 7.67 -16.82
CA LEU A 177 7.67 6.29 -16.71
C LEU A 177 6.42 6.09 -17.55
N GLY A 178 5.49 7.06 -17.53
CA GLY A 178 4.27 7.03 -18.33
C GLY A 178 4.56 6.86 -19.83
N GLN A 179 5.55 7.59 -20.36
CA GLN A 179 5.96 7.43 -21.77
C GLN A 179 6.53 6.04 -22.07
N ARG A 180 7.28 5.44 -21.12
CA ARG A 180 7.85 4.09 -21.31
C ARG A 180 6.77 3.01 -21.27
N VAL A 181 5.78 3.17 -20.38
CA VAL A 181 4.59 2.31 -20.32
C VAL A 181 3.80 2.43 -21.63
N ASP A 182 3.58 3.65 -22.12
CA ASP A 182 2.89 3.89 -23.40
C ASP A 182 3.59 3.21 -24.57
N GLU A 183 4.93 3.27 -24.66
CA GLU A 183 5.68 2.56 -25.70
C GLU A 183 5.43 1.04 -25.71
N THR A 184 5.29 0.43 -24.53
CA THR A 184 4.96 -1.01 -24.40
C THR A 184 3.49 -1.27 -24.76
N ILE A 185 2.54 -0.45 -24.27
CA ILE A 185 1.13 -0.60 -24.62
C ILE A 185 0.93 -0.43 -26.13
N ASP A 186 1.52 0.60 -26.74
CA ASP A 186 1.43 0.91 -28.16
C ASP A 186 1.97 -0.23 -29.04
N ARG A 187 3.04 -0.92 -28.60
CA ARG A 187 3.53 -2.13 -29.26
C ARG A 187 2.42 -3.16 -29.41
N TYR A 188 1.68 -3.44 -28.35
CA TYR A 188 0.65 -4.48 -28.38
C TYR A 188 -0.63 -4.00 -29.06
N TYR A 189 -1.08 -2.80 -28.73
CA TYR A 189 -2.32 -2.26 -29.25
C TYR A 189 -2.25 -1.96 -30.75
N TRP A 190 -1.17 -1.31 -31.22
CA TRP A 190 -1.01 -0.94 -32.63
C TRP A 190 -0.17 -1.92 -33.44
N GLY A 191 0.59 -2.80 -32.80
CA GLY A 191 1.40 -3.83 -33.48
C GLY A 191 0.61 -5.03 -34.00
N GLY A 192 -0.73 -5.03 -33.85
CA GLY A 192 -1.61 -6.05 -34.40
C GLY A 192 -1.95 -7.20 -33.43
N TYR A 193 -1.53 -7.12 -32.16
CA TYR A 193 -1.94 -8.08 -31.14
C TYR A 193 -3.40 -7.86 -30.72
N TRP A 194 -3.86 -6.60 -30.64
CA TRP A 194 -5.25 -6.26 -30.37
C TRP A 194 -6.15 -6.63 -31.55
N LYS A 195 -7.11 -7.52 -31.32
CA LYS A 195 -8.07 -8.04 -32.32
C LYS A 195 -9.45 -7.40 -32.23
N GLY A 196 -9.61 -6.41 -31.35
CA GLY A 196 -10.85 -5.69 -31.13
C GLY A 196 -11.71 -6.29 -30.01
N ALA A 197 -12.81 -5.61 -29.70
CA ALA A 197 -13.67 -5.91 -28.57
C ALA A 197 -14.07 -7.40 -28.48
N GLU A 198 -14.36 -8.06 -29.60
CA GLU A 198 -14.84 -9.45 -29.60
C GLU A 198 -13.78 -10.50 -29.23
N LYS A 199 -12.49 -10.14 -29.26
CA LYS A 199 -11.37 -11.08 -29.15
C LYS A 199 -10.25 -10.64 -28.20
N GLY A 200 -10.18 -9.38 -27.81
CA GLY A 200 -9.10 -8.88 -26.96
C GLY A 200 -7.73 -8.96 -27.65
N PHE A 201 -6.68 -9.22 -26.87
CA PHE A 201 -5.32 -9.46 -27.35
C PHE A 201 -5.10 -10.93 -27.74
N SER A 202 -4.27 -11.11 -28.75
CA SER A 202 -3.77 -12.40 -29.23
C SER A 202 -2.34 -12.65 -28.76
N ALA A 203 -1.91 -13.92 -28.78
CA ALA A 203 -0.55 -14.30 -28.37
C ALA A 203 0.51 -13.78 -29.35
N HIS A 204 0.17 -13.73 -30.63
CA HIS A 204 1.05 -13.22 -31.70
C HIS A 204 0.25 -12.31 -32.66
N PRO A 205 0.88 -11.29 -33.29
CA PRO A 205 0.17 -10.40 -34.20
C PRO A 205 -0.50 -11.09 -35.39
N SER A 206 0.01 -12.25 -35.80
CA SER A 206 -0.58 -13.05 -36.88
C SER A 206 -1.74 -13.94 -36.43
N ASP A 207 -1.92 -14.15 -35.13
CA ASP A 207 -2.94 -15.06 -34.62
C ASP A 207 -4.31 -14.40 -34.72
N ASP A 208 -5.32 -15.20 -35.04
CA ASP A 208 -6.71 -14.73 -35.04
C ASP A 208 -7.41 -15.02 -33.72
N ASP A 209 -6.83 -15.84 -32.84
CA ASP A 209 -7.43 -16.28 -31.59
C ASP A 209 -7.01 -15.38 -30.41
N ALA A 210 -7.92 -15.22 -29.47
CA ALA A 210 -7.66 -14.52 -28.21
C ALA A 210 -6.66 -15.28 -27.34
N MET A 211 -5.90 -14.57 -26.50
CA MET A 211 -5.26 -15.19 -25.34
C MET A 211 -6.30 -15.51 -24.27
N VAL A 212 -5.92 -16.33 -23.30
CA VAL A 212 -6.70 -16.53 -22.06
C VAL A 212 -6.65 -15.25 -21.19
N ILE A 213 -7.61 -15.06 -20.28
CA ILE A 213 -7.83 -13.79 -19.58
C ILE A 213 -6.71 -13.45 -18.57
N ASN A 214 -6.19 -14.44 -17.85
CA ASN A 214 -5.04 -14.34 -16.96
C ASN A 214 -3.84 -13.68 -17.66
N LEU A 215 -3.64 -13.98 -18.95
CA LEU A 215 -2.54 -13.44 -19.75
C LEU A 215 -2.78 -12.02 -20.27
N GLN A 216 -3.99 -11.46 -20.13
CA GLN A 216 -4.35 -10.12 -20.61
C GLN A 216 -4.76 -9.15 -19.50
N SER A 217 -5.01 -9.65 -18.29
CA SER A 217 -5.56 -8.85 -17.17
C SER A 217 -4.61 -7.71 -16.77
N ALA A 218 -3.32 -8.00 -16.64
CA ALA A 218 -2.29 -7.00 -16.28
C ALA A 218 -2.20 -5.85 -17.28
N ILE A 219 -2.11 -6.16 -18.58
CA ILE A 219 -2.00 -5.12 -19.62
C ILE A 219 -3.29 -4.29 -19.69
N ALA A 220 -4.46 -4.91 -19.51
CA ALA A 220 -5.72 -4.20 -19.43
C ALA A 220 -5.79 -3.25 -18.21
N ALA A 221 -5.29 -3.69 -17.06
CA ALA A 221 -5.18 -2.86 -15.86
C ALA A 221 -4.21 -1.69 -16.07
N ALA A 222 -3.09 -1.92 -16.75
CA ALA A 222 -2.16 -0.85 -17.13
C ALA A 222 -2.82 0.17 -18.07
N MET A 223 -3.53 -0.30 -19.10
CA MET A 223 -4.30 0.55 -20.02
C MET A 223 -5.36 1.36 -19.28
N TYR A 224 -6.04 0.78 -18.30
CA TYR A 224 -6.98 1.50 -17.45
C TYR A 224 -6.30 2.64 -16.69
N TYR A 225 -5.21 2.36 -15.97
CA TYR A 225 -4.50 3.38 -15.19
C TYR A 225 -3.96 4.52 -16.07
N MET A 226 -3.33 4.16 -17.20
CA MET A 226 -2.80 5.14 -18.16
C MET A 226 -3.92 5.95 -18.80
N GLY A 227 -5.01 5.29 -19.23
CA GLY A 227 -6.17 5.94 -19.81
C GLY A 227 -6.92 6.86 -18.85
N GLN A 228 -6.87 6.61 -17.54
CA GLN A 228 -7.41 7.53 -16.52
C GLN A 228 -6.47 8.71 -16.23
N ASN A 229 -5.16 8.52 -16.39
CA ASN A 229 -4.14 9.53 -16.13
C ASN A 229 -4.09 10.60 -17.23
N ASP A 230 -3.95 10.19 -18.49
CA ASP A 230 -4.10 11.04 -19.66
C ASP A 230 -5.26 10.47 -20.49
N PRO A 231 -6.47 11.07 -20.43
CA PRO A 231 -7.69 10.55 -21.03
C PRO A 231 -7.52 10.01 -22.46
N ASN A 232 -7.21 8.72 -22.57
CA ASN A 232 -6.99 8.00 -23.81
C ASN A 232 -8.15 7.03 -24.02
N GLU A 233 -9.07 7.44 -24.89
CA GLU A 233 -10.30 6.71 -25.18
C GLU A 233 -10.04 5.29 -25.68
N TYR A 234 -8.94 5.07 -26.41
CA TYR A 234 -8.58 3.75 -26.92
C TYR A 234 -8.20 2.79 -25.79
N TYR A 235 -7.44 3.30 -24.81
CA TYR A 235 -7.00 2.48 -23.67
C TYR A 235 -8.16 2.14 -22.74
N LEU A 236 -8.98 3.13 -22.42
CA LEU A 236 -10.16 2.93 -21.60
C LEU A 236 -11.15 1.97 -22.26
N GLN A 237 -11.38 2.11 -23.58
CA GLN A 237 -12.26 1.19 -24.30
C GLN A 237 -11.71 -0.24 -24.32
N ALA A 238 -10.40 -0.43 -24.53
CA ALA A 238 -9.81 -1.76 -24.52
C ALA A 238 -9.89 -2.43 -23.14
N ALA A 239 -9.64 -1.67 -22.06
CA ALA A 239 -9.81 -2.17 -20.70
C ALA A 239 -11.28 -2.52 -20.39
N ASP A 240 -12.24 -1.72 -20.86
CA ASP A 240 -13.68 -1.98 -20.73
C ASP A 240 -14.12 -3.23 -21.51
N ASP A 241 -13.59 -3.41 -22.72
CA ASP A 241 -13.83 -4.57 -23.56
C ASP A 241 -13.35 -5.86 -22.87
N ILE A 242 -12.11 -5.89 -22.36
CA ILE A 242 -11.55 -7.04 -21.63
C ILE A 242 -12.29 -7.26 -20.30
N ALA A 243 -12.66 -6.21 -19.58
CA ALA A 243 -13.44 -6.35 -18.35
C ALA A 243 -14.84 -6.95 -18.64
N SER A 244 -15.44 -6.58 -19.77
CA SER A 244 -16.72 -7.12 -20.24
C SER A 244 -16.64 -8.58 -20.68
N ASP A 245 -15.44 -9.08 -21.02
CA ASP A 245 -15.23 -10.48 -21.39
C ASP A 245 -15.58 -11.45 -20.26
N TRP A 246 -15.45 -11.01 -19.00
CA TRP A 246 -15.82 -11.79 -17.81
C TRP A 246 -17.29 -12.23 -17.81
N PHE A 247 -18.15 -11.47 -18.48
CA PHE A 247 -19.58 -11.71 -18.49
C PHE A 247 -20.07 -12.32 -19.80
N ARG A 248 -19.16 -12.73 -20.69
CA ARG A 248 -19.53 -13.34 -21.97
C ARG A 248 -20.00 -14.78 -21.79
N THR A 249 -20.82 -15.19 -22.75
CA THR A 249 -21.16 -16.60 -22.96
C THR A 249 -20.55 -17.02 -24.29
N LEU A 250 -19.60 -17.94 -24.23
CA LEU A 250 -18.96 -18.48 -25.41
C LEU A 250 -19.83 -19.55 -26.07
N VAL A 251 -19.64 -19.69 -27.39
CA VAL A 251 -20.22 -20.77 -28.19
C VAL A 251 -19.17 -21.87 -28.34
N CYS A 252 -19.15 -22.80 -27.39
CA CYS A 252 -18.25 -23.96 -27.41
C CYS A 252 -19.04 -25.17 -27.92
N PHE A 253 -19.09 -25.40 -29.24
CA PHE A 253 -19.98 -26.40 -29.84
C PHE A 253 -19.83 -27.78 -29.16
N PRO A 254 -20.90 -28.41 -28.61
CA PRO A 254 -22.32 -28.09 -28.80
C PRO A 254 -22.99 -27.23 -27.69
N GLU A 255 -22.26 -26.72 -26.70
CA GLU A 255 -22.79 -26.06 -25.51
C GLU A 255 -22.47 -24.55 -25.45
N LEU A 256 -23.38 -23.79 -24.85
CA LEU A 256 -23.13 -22.39 -24.50
C LEU A 256 -22.54 -22.36 -23.10
N ARG A 257 -21.33 -21.85 -22.95
CA ARG A 257 -20.63 -21.82 -21.66
C ARG A 257 -20.38 -20.37 -21.23
N PRO A 258 -20.94 -19.91 -20.11
CA PRO A 258 -20.58 -18.61 -19.57
C PRO A 258 -19.15 -18.69 -19.04
N VAL A 259 -18.42 -17.62 -19.27
CA VAL A 259 -17.06 -17.44 -18.80
C VAL A 259 -17.00 -17.53 -17.26
N LEU A 260 -17.81 -16.71 -16.59
CA LEU A 260 -18.11 -16.83 -15.17
C LEU A 260 -19.29 -17.78 -14.97
N GLU A 261 -19.02 -18.99 -14.52
CA GLU A 261 -20.06 -19.96 -14.19
C GLU A 261 -20.52 -19.80 -12.74
N LEU A 262 -21.84 -19.72 -12.55
CA LEU A 262 -22.41 -19.68 -11.22
C LEU A 262 -22.52 -21.11 -10.64
N ALA A 263 -21.76 -21.35 -9.58
CA ALA A 263 -21.79 -22.59 -8.83
C ALA A 263 -22.42 -22.42 -7.42
N PRO A 264 -23.08 -23.46 -6.86
CA PRO A 264 -23.55 -23.43 -5.48
C PRO A 264 -22.39 -23.32 -4.46
N PRO A 265 -22.60 -22.72 -3.27
CA PRO A 265 -23.85 -22.15 -2.78
C PRO A 265 -24.14 -20.71 -3.25
N ASN A 266 -23.14 -19.97 -3.76
CA ASN A 266 -23.25 -18.67 -4.43
C ASN A 266 -21.83 -18.18 -4.80
N ARG A 267 -21.13 -18.92 -5.66
CA ARG A 267 -19.75 -18.62 -6.04
C ARG A 267 -19.56 -18.63 -7.54
N TYR A 268 -18.55 -17.92 -8.02
CA TYR A 268 -18.07 -18.11 -9.38
C TYR A 268 -17.02 -19.21 -9.43
N GLN A 269 -17.00 -19.91 -10.56
CA GLN A 269 -15.87 -20.66 -11.07
C GLN A 269 -15.69 -20.23 -12.53
N TRP A 270 -14.47 -20.24 -13.04
CA TRP A 270 -14.20 -19.84 -14.41
C TRP A 270 -13.14 -20.74 -15.02
N VAL A 271 -13.23 -20.90 -16.32
CA VAL A 271 -12.39 -21.80 -17.13
C VAL A 271 -11.16 -21.04 -17.57
N ASP A 272 -9.97 -21.63 -17.56
CA ASP A 272 -8.75 -20.96 -18.09
C ASP A 272 -8.95 -20.61 -19.58
N ILE A 273 -9.36 -21.59 -20.38
CA ILE A 273 -9.55 -21.44 -21.83
C ILE A 273 -10.94 -20.98 -22.27
N GLY A 274 -11.88 -20.80 -21.33
CA GLY A 274 -13.28 -20.46 -21.62
C GLY A 274 -13.50 -19.05 -22.16
N TRP A 275 -12.43 -18.39 -22.62
CA TRP A 275 -12.36 -17.04 -23.17
C TRP A 275 -11.83 -17.05 -24.61
N LYS A 276 -11.18 -18.15 -25.03
CA LYS A 276 -10.65 -18.32 -26.38
C LYS A 276 -11.77 -18.65 -27.35
N TYR A 277 -11.78 -17.97 -28.50
CA TYR A 277 -12.67 -18.30 -29.61
C TYR A 277 -11.86 -18.72 -30.83
N PRO A 278 -12.14 -19.91 -31.43
CA PRO A 278 -13.10 -20.93 -30.97
C PRO A 278 -12.61 -21.64 -29.69
N CYS A 279 -13.54 -22.10 -28.85
CA CYS A 279 -13.17 -22.87 -27.66
C CYS A 279 -12.47 -24.18 -28.08
N PRO A 280 -11.31 -24.54 -27.50
CA PRO A 280 -10.67 -25.82 -27.76
C PRO A 280 -11.59 -27.00 -27.38
N ASP A 281 -11.51 -28.12 -28.12
CA ASP A 281 -12.20 -29.39 -27.81
C ASP A 281 -11.56 -30.14 -26.59
N SER A 282 -10.82 -29.45 -25.71
CA SER A 282 -10.11 -30.08 -24.59
C SER A 282 -11.01 -30.28 -23.37
N ASP A 283 -10.58 -31.15 -22.46
CA ASP A 283 -11.22 -31.32 -21.15
C ASP A 283 -11.34 -29.95 -20.45
N ASP A 284 -12.50 -29.73 -19.84
CA ASP A 284 -13.01 -28.45 -19.35
C ASP A 284 -12.31 -28.02 -18.04
N ASP A 285 -11.01 -27.76 -18.06
CA ASP A 285 -10.27 -27.40 -16.85
C ASP A 285 -10.60 -25.98 -16.37
N TYR A 286 -11.08 -25.89 -15.13
CA TYR A 286 -11.23 -24.60 -14.44
C TYR A 286 -9.87 -24.02 -14.09
N GLU A 287 -9.84 -22.71 -13.92
CA GLU A 287 -8.63 -22.00 -13.56
C GLU A 287 -8.04 -22.54 -12.25
N ASP A 288 -6.73 -22.80 -12.26
CA ASP A 288 -6.00 -23.10 -11.05
C ASP A 288 -5.85 -21.84 -10.17
N LEU A 289 -5.59 -22.05 -8.88
CA LEU A 289 -5.47 -20.94 -7.93
C LEU A 289 -4.34 -19.97 -8.25
N SER A 290 -3.28 -20.42 -8.92
CA SER A 290 -2.12 -19.58 -9.23
C SER A 290 -2.45 -18.55 -10.33
N HIS A 291 -3.10 -18.99 -11.39
CA HIS A 291 -3.52 -18.16 -12.51
C HIS A 291 -4.83 -17.41 -12.23
N ALA A 292 -5.73 -17.97 -11.41
CA ALA A 292 -6.96 -17.33 -10.95
C ALA A 292 -6.71 -15.95 -10.30
N MET A 293 -5.60 -15.82 -9.59
CA MET A 293 -5.18 -14.55 -9.05
C MET A 293 -4.89 -13.53 -10.16
N GLN A 294 -4.10 -13.92 -11.18
CA GLN A 294 -3.69 -13.03 -12.26
C GLN A 294 -4.90 -12.50 -13.02
N SER A 295 -5.88 -13.37 -13.26
CA SER A 295 -7.19 -13.01 -13.81
C SER A 295 -7.83 -11.83 -13.05
N LEU A 296 -7.68 -11.76 -11.72
CA LEU A 296 -8.31 -10.72 -10.90
C LEU A 296 -7.65 -9.33 -10.98
N GLU A 297 -6.48 -9.14 -11.60
CA GLU A 297 -5.79 -7.83 -11.65
C GLU A 297 -6.65 -6.69 -12.20
N LEU A 298 -7.31 -6.91 -13.34
CA LEU A 298 -8.23 -5.94 -13.93
C LEU A 298 -9.48 -5.73 -13.06
N PRO A 299 -10.23 -6.78 -12.63
CA PRO A 299 -11.33 -6.61 -11.68
C PRO A 299 -10.93 -5.81 -10.43
N MET A 300 -9.75 -6.07 -9.88
CA MET A 300 -9.22 -5.35 -8.72
C MET A 300 -8.98 -3.87 -8.98
N THR A 301 -8.49 -3.56 -10.18
CA THR A 301 -8.16 -2.21 -10.63
C THR A 301 -9.42 -1.38 -10.89
N VAL A 302 -10.46 -1.98 -11.45
CA VAL A 302 -11.63 -1.26 -11.98
C VAL A 302 -12.89 -1.34 -11.12
N LYS A 303 -12.88 -2.09 -10.01
CA LYS A 303 -14.07 -2.35 -9.17
C LYS A 303 -14.85 -1.13 -8.69
N ASP A 304 -14.17 -0.01 -8.40
CA ASP A 304 -14.77 1.19 -7.82
C ASP A 304 -15.07 2.24 -8.89
N ASN A 305 -14.77 1.93 -10.16
CA ASN A 305 -14.73 2.92 -11.23
C ASN A 305 -15.58 2.50 -12.43
N THR A 306 -16.22 3.51 -13.02
CA THR A 306 -16.77 3.40 -14.37
C THR A 306 -15.62 3.57 -15.36
N ILE A 307 -15.25 2.51 -16.07
CA ILE A 307 -14.15 2.55 -17.03
C ILE A 307 -14.50 3.49 -18.19
N TRP A 308 -15.75 3.42 -18.67
CA TRP A 308 -16.22 4.17 -19.83
C TRP A 308 -17.70 4.58 -19.73
N ALA A 309 -17.98 5.88 -19.67
CA ALA A 309 -19.33 6.44 -19.79
C ALA A 309 -19.53 6.97 -21.23
N PRO A 310 -20.60 6.60 -21.96
CA PRO A 310 -21.97 6.43 -21.43
C PRO A 310 -22.52 4.99 -21.40
N TYR A 311 -21.71 3.95 -21.61
CA TYR A 311 -22.24 2.61 -21.89
C TYR A 311 -22.28 1.64 -20.69
N HIS A 312 -21.45 1.82 -19.65
CA HIS A 312 -21.42 0.90 -18.50
C HIS A 312 -21.46 1.63 -17.15
N THR A 313 -22.34 1.18 -16.24
CA THR A 313 -22.55 1.82 -14.93
C THR A 313 -21.66 1.29 -13.80
N GLN A 314 -21.01 0.14 -14.01
CA GLN A 314 -19.97 -0.52 -13.20
C GLN A 314 -19.76 -1.90 -13.86
N VAL A 315 -18.52 -2.33 -14.14
CA VAL A 315 -18.32 -3.61 -14.85
C VAL A 315 -18.60 -4.81 -13.94
N PHE A 316 -18.08 -4.79 -12.71
CA PHE A 316 -18.33 -5.82 -11.70
C PHE A 316 -19.27 -5.28 -10.61
N SER A 317 -20.42 -5.91 -10.40
CA SER A 317 -21.34 -5.52 -9.31
C SER A 317 -20.85 -6.03 -7.95
N GLU A 318 -21.38 -5.50 -6.85
CA GLU A 318 -21.12 -6.06 -5.51
C GLU A 318 -21.48 -7.54 -5.41
N THR A 319 -22.52 -8.00 -6.13
CA THR A 319 -22.90 -9.41 -6.15
C THR A 319 -21.82 -10.25 -6.86
N ASP A 320 -21.20 -9.72 -7.90
CA ASP A 320 -20.12 -10.41 -8.61
C ASP A 320 -18.88 -10.53 -7.73
N LEU A 321 -18.52 -9.46 -7.02
CA LEU A 321 -17.38 -9.45 -6.10
C LEU A 321 -17.60 -10.39 -4.90
N VAL A 322 -18.83 -10.50 -4.39
CA VAL A 322 -19.19 -11.51 -3.39
C VAL A 322 -19.05 -12.94 -3.93
N ARG A 323 -19.38 -13.18 -5.20
CA ARG A 323 -19.24 -14.52 -5.81
C ARG A 323 -17.79 -14.88 -6.09
N LEU A 324 -16.96 -13.92 -6.49
CA LEU A 324 -15.51 -14.10 -6.59
C LEU A 324 -14.88 -14.36 -5.22
N HIS A 325 -15.30 -13.62 -4.19
CA HIS A 325 -14.92 -13.90 -2.80
C HIS A 325 -15.29 -15.34 -2.39
N ASN A 326 -16.54 -15.76 -2.64
CA ASN A 326 -17.01 -17.10 -2.30
C ASN A 326 -16.32 -18.21 -3.09
N ALA A 327 -15.68 -17.89 -4.22
CA ALA A 327 -14.86 -18.85 -4.96
C ALA A 327 -13.69 -19.35 -4.09
N TYR A 328 -13.08 -18.47 -3.28
CA TYR A 328 -11.98 -18.82 -2.38
C TYR A 328 -12.44 -19.43 -1.05
N THR A 329 -13.57 -19.00 -0.50
CA THR A 329 -14.03 -19.43 0.84
C THR A 329 -14.91 -20.67 0.84
N GLU A 330 -15.57 -21.00 -0.28
CA GLU A 330 -16.47 -22.15 -0.41
C GLU A 330 -16.08 -23.09 -1.56
N GLY A 331 -15.38 -22.59 -2.58
CA GLY A 331 -14.89 -23.40 -3.70
C GLY A 331 -13.53 -23.99 -3.43
N ALA A 332 -12.51 -23.15 -3.47
CA ALA A 332 -11.13 -23.55 -3.26
C ALA A 332 -10.84 -24.00 -1.82
N TYR A 333 -11.58 -23.54 -0.82
CA TYR A 333 -11.33 -23.93 0.57
C TYR A 333 -11.62 -25.42 0.81
N ALA A 334 -10.57 -26.19 1.12
CA ALA A 334 -10.60 -27.64 1.29
C ALA A 334 -10.77 -28.09 2.76
N GLY A 335 -11.12 -27.16 3.65
CA GLY A 335 -11.21 -27.41 5.09
C GLY A 335 -9.94 -27.01 5.84
N ALA A 336 -9.84 -27.43 7.11
CA ALA A 336 -8.71 -27.07 7.97
C ALA A 336 -8.27 -28.23 8.86
N THR A 337 -6.99 -28.26 9.22
CA THR A 337 -6.44 -29.21 10.20
C THR A 337 -5.99 -28.49 11.47
N PRO A 338 -6.18 -29.06 12.67
CA PRO A 338 -5.72 -28.44 13.90
C PRO A 338 -4.19 -28.41 13.97
N PHE A 339 -3.63 -27.33 14.52
CA PHE A 339 -2.22 -27.21 14.89
C PHE A 339 -2.08 -26.45 16.21
N THR A 340 -0.97 -26.62 16.93
CA THR A 340 -0.76 -25.97 18.23
C THR A 340 0.53 -25.16 18.20
N ILE A 341 0.45 -23.92 18.65
CA ILE A 341 1.57 -23.00 18.79
C ILE A 341 1.58 -22.46 20.21
N ASP A 342 2.70 -22.62 20.93
CA ASP A 342 2.87 -22.18 22.32
C ASP A 342 1.72 -22.58 23.27
N GLY A 343 1.16 -23.77 23.03
CA GLY A 343 0.06 -24.32 23.82
C GLY A 343 -1.31 -23.73 23.48
N VAL A 344 -1.43 -22.97 22.39
CA VAL A 344 -2.68 -22.46 21.84
C VAL A 344 -3.02 -23.25 20.56
N ASP A 345 -4.25 -23.77 20.49
CA ASP A 345 -4.73 -24.52 19.34
C ASP A 345 -5.29 -23.56 18.27
N TYR A 346 -4.92 -23.81 17.03
CA TYR A 346 -5.28 -23.08 15.83
C TYR A 346 -5.76 -24.05 14.73
N GLU A 347 -6.33 -23.52 13.66
CA GLU A 347 -6.76 -24.26 12.48
C GLU A 347 -5.94 -23.82 11.27
N ASN A 348 -5.25 -24.74 10.60
CA ASN A 348 -4.49 -24.49 9.39
C ASN A 348 -5.42 -24.75 8.20
N PRO A 349 -5.84 -23.71 7.46
CA PRO A 349 -6.69 -23.87 6.29
C PRO A 349 -5.91 -24.54 5.14
N HIS A 350 -6.64 -25.34 4.37
CA HIS A 350 -6.18 -26.00 3.15
C HIS A 350 -6.98 -25.50 1.97
N PHE A 351 -6.36 -25.51 0.80
CA PHE A 351 -6.97 -25.07 -0.44
C PHE A 351 -6.75 -26.14 -1.51
N HIS A 352 -7.79 -26.40 -2.29
CA HIS A 352 -7.75 -27.19 -3.51
C HIS A 352 -6.86 -26.52 -4.55
N ALA A 353 -6.35 -27.27 -5.53
CA ALA A 353 -5.55 -26.68 -6.60
C ALA A 353 -6.39 -25.74 -7.48
N GLY A 354 -7.68 -26.07 -7.68
CA GLY A 354 -8.62 -25.33 -8.54
C GLY A 354 -9.60 -24.43 -7.80
N ILE A 355 -10.02 -23.37 -8.47
CA ILE A 355 -11.04 -22.45 -7.93
C ILE A 355 -12.43 -23.12 -7.85
N ASP A 356 -12.65 -24.14 -8.67
CA ASP A 356 -13.86 -24.96 -8.69
C ASP A 356 -13.89 -26.00 -7.55
N GLY A 357 -12.75 -26.26 -6.90
CA GLY A 357 -12.57 -27.23 -5.83
C GLY A 357 -11.98 -28.57 -6.30
N ASP A 358 -11.42 -28.63 -7.52
CA ASP A 358 -10.71 -29.81 -8.00
C ASP A 358 -9.24 -29.83 -7.52
N ASP A 359 -8.77 -31.02 -7.17
CA ASP A 359 -7.37 -31.31 -6.82
C ASP A 359 -6.61 -31.95 -7.98
N ASP A 360 -7.32 -32.55 -8.95
CA ASP A 360 -6.76 -33.22 -10.13
C ASP A 360 -6.70 -32.23 -11.31
N ILE A 361 -5.90 -31.16 -11.16
CA ILE A 361 -5.64 -30.24 -12.28
C ILE A 361 -4.57 -30.86 -13.19
N ASP A 362 -4.92 -31.14 -14.45
CA ASP A 362 -4.06 -31.75 -15.47
C ASP A 362 -3.04 -30.76 -16.10
N TYR A 363 -2.86 -29.58 -15.49
CA TYR A 363 -1.75 -28.69 -15.84
C TYR A 363 -0.43 -29.28 -15.36
N ASN A 364 0.58 -29.17 -16.22
CA ASN A 364 1.94 -29.66 -16.05
C ASN A 364 2.40 -29.70 -14.58
N THR A 365 2.88 -30.86 -14.11
CA THR A 365 3.26 -31.17 -12.71
C THR A 365 4.31 -30.25 -12.08
N VAL A 366 4.80 -29.26 -12.82
CA VAL A 366 5.64 -28.16 -12.37
C VAL A 366 4.84 -27.07 -11.64
N PHE A 367 3.55 -26.90 -11.93
CA PHE A 367 2.67 -25.87 -11.34
C PHE A 367 1.72 -26.40 -10.25
N SER A 368 1.60 -27.73 -10.12
CA SER A 368 0.66 -28.41 -9.22
C SER A 368 1.18 -28.59 -7.78
N GLY A 369 2.14 -27.77 -7.34
CA GLY A 369 2.70 -27.89 -6.00
C GLY A 369 1.76 -27.31 -4.96
N LEU A 370 1.25 -28.13 -4.03
CA LEU A 370 0.49 -27.69 -2.83
C LEU A 370 1.16 -26.51 -2.09
N ASP A 371 2.49 -26.43 -2.16
CA ASP A 371 3.31 -25.37 -1.59
C ASP A 371 3.23 -24.04 -2.38
N GLN A 372 3.14 -24.07 -3.73
CA GLN A 372 2.93 -22.88 -4.56
C GLN A 372 1.49 -22.35 -4.39
N THR A 373 0.51 -23.24 -4.33
CA THR A 373 -0.91 -22.92 -4.10
C THR A 373 -1.13 -22.13 -2.81
N ARG A 374 -0.44 -22.50 -1.72
CA ARG A 374 -0.54 -21.80 -0.42
C ARG A 374 -0.04 -20.35 -0.48
N GLY A 375 1.04 -20.08 -1.20
CA GLY A 375 1.59 -18.74 -1.37
C GLY A 375 0.67 -17.81 -2.17
N THR A 376 -0.01 -18.33 -3.21
CA THR A 376 -0.86 -17.52 -4.06
C THR A 376 -2.16 -17.09 -3.37
N VAL A 377 -2.68 -17.91 -2.46
CA VAL A 377 -3.91 -17.61 -1.72
C VAL A 377 -3.82 -16.33 -0.87
N TYR A 378 -2.63 -15.94 -0.40
CA TYR A 378 -2.45 -14.64 0.26
C TYR A 378 -2.86 -13.47 -0.65
N SER A 379 -2.71 -13.59 -1.96
CA SER A 379 -3.08 -12.54 -2.92
C SER A 379 -4.59 -12.34 -3.02
N ALA A 380 -5.38 -13.36 -2.66
CA ALA A 380 -6.84 -13.26 -2.62
C ALA A 380 -7.33 -12.38 -1.46
N THR A 381 -6.48 -11.99 -0.51
CA THR A 381 -6.86 -11.18 0.67
C THR A 381 -7.63 -9.92 0.31
N TRP A 382 -7.38 -9.32 -0.86
CA TRP A 382 -8.15 -8.17 -1.33
C TRP A 382 -9.67 -8.43 -1.42
N LEU A 383 -10.09 -9.66 -1.72
CA LEU A 383 -11.51 -10.05 -1.76
C LEU A 383 -12.16 -10.07 -0.37
N SER A 384 -11.39 -10.03 0.72
CA SER A 384 -11.95 -10.00 2.07
C SER A 384 -12.82 -8.76 2.33
N LYS A 385 -12.67 -7.69 1.55
CA LYS A 385 -13.56 -6.49 1.60
C LYS A 385 -15.05 -6.84 1.52
N TRP A 386 -15.40 -8.00 0.98
CA TRP A 386 -16.77 -8.49 0.88
C TRP A 386 -17.18 -9.52 1.96
N ASP A 387 -16.33 -9.81 2.94
CA ASP A 387 -16.58 -10.73 4.07
C ASP A 387 -17.95 -10.49 4.74
N ASP A 388 -18.32 -9.22 4.95
CA ASP A 388 -19.53 -8.82 5.67
C ASP A 388 -20.70 -8.45 4.74
N THR A 389 -20.58 -8.71 3.43
CA THR A 389 -21.60 -8.35 2.43
C THR A 389 -22.69 -9.41 2.34
N SER A 390 -23.91 -9.00 1.98
CA SER A 390 -25.03 -9.94 1.80
C SER A 390 -24.71 -10.99 0.73
N GLY A 391 -24.83 -12.27 1.09
CA GLY A 391 -24.53 -13.40 0.20
C GLY A 391 -23.11 -13.92 0.28
N ALA A 392 -22.24 -13.30 1.11
CA ALA A 392 -20.94 -13.85 1.46
C ALA A 392 -21.07 -15.12 2.31
N SER A 393 -20.06 -15.98 2.20
CA SER A 393 -19.90 -17.18 3.03
C SER A 393 -19.84 -16.86 4.53
N GLN A 394 -20.15 -17.84 5.37
CA GLN A 394 -19.98 -17.67 6.82
C GLN A 394 -18.50 -17.65 7.23
N GLN A 395 -17.65 -18.31 6.43
CA GLN A 395 -16.21 -18.21 6.56
C GLN A 395 -15.76 -16.91 5.92
N THR A 396 -15.01 -16.08 6.66
CA THR A 396 -14.44 -14.85 6.12
C THR A 396 -13.07 -15.14 5.55
N LEU A 397 -12.77 -14.54 4.40
CA LEU A 397 -11.47 -14.70 3.76
C LEU A 397 -10.36 -14.08 4.61
N TYR A 398 -10.61 -12.93 5.25
CA TYR A 398 -9.65 -12.34 6.19
C TYR A 398 -9.27 -13.31 7.31
N ASP A 399 -10.23 -14.04 7.90
CA ASP A 399 -9.94 -15.00 8.98
C ASP A 399 -9.16 -16.21 8.46
N LEU A 400 -9.51 -16.72 7.28
CA LEU A 400 -8.78 -17.83 6.66
C LEU A 400 -7.33 -17.45 6.38
N ILE A 401 -7.09 -16.29 5.75
CA ILE A 401 -5.72 -15.83 5.46
C ILE A 401 -4.96 -15.52 6.75
N MET A 402 -5.58 -14.90 7.75
CA MET A 402 -4.92 -14.66 9.04
C MET A 402 -4.52 -15.97 9.72
N LYS A 403 -5.36 -17.01 9.68
CA LYS A 403 -5.00 -18.35 10.19
C LYS A 403 -3.83 -18.96 9.41
N LEU A 404 -3.83 -18.83 8.09
CA LEU A 404 -2.75 -19.28 7.22
C LEU A 404 -1.43 -18.55 7.57
N TYR A 405 -1.48 -17.23 7.68
CA TYR A 405 -0.38 -16.36 8.09
C TYR A 405 0.25 -16.82 9.41
N PHE A 406 -0.57 -17.13 10.43
CA PHE A 406 -0.06 -17.62 11.72
C PHE A 406 0.64 -18.96 11.60
N HIS A 407 0.06 -19.89 10.85
CA HIS A 407 0.67 -21.20 10.63
C HIS A 407 2.05 -21.05 9.98
N ASP A 408 2.14 -20.26 8.90
CA ASP A 408 3.33 -20.19 8.07
C ASP A 408 4.47 -19.40 8.75
N LEU A 409 4.19 -18.25 9.38
CA LEU A 409 5.24 -17.43 10.01
C LEU A 409 5.63 -17.88 11.41
N TYR A 410 4.66 -18.23 12.27
CA TYR A 410 4.96 -18.58 13.66
C TYR A 410 5.47 -20.01 13.78
N GLY A 411 4.98 -20.92 12.92
CA GLY A 411 5.43 -22.31 12.92
C GLY A 411 6.84 -22.49 12.34
N GLN A 412 7.27 -21.63 11.41
CA GLN A 412 8.42 -21.94 10.54
C GLN A 412 9.38 -20.76 10.26
N GLY A 413 9.03 -19.52 10.64
CA GLY A 413 9.84 -18.32 10.45
C GLY A 413 9.88 -17.80 9.00
N VAL A 414 10.44 -16.59 8.81
CA VAL A 414 10.56 -15.91 7.49
C VAL A 414 11.25 -16.78 6.44
N SER A 415 12.18 -17.65 6.85
CA SER A 415 12.89 -18.60 5.98
C SER A 415 11.99 -19.68 5.37
N ALA A 416 10.83 -19.97 5.97
CA ALA A 416 9.90 -20.94 5.42
C ALA A 416 9.03 -20.36 4.30
N LEU A 417 8.71 -19.06 4.39
CA LEU A 417 8.14 -18.32 3.27
C LEU A 417 9.12 -18.21 2.09
N GLY A 418 10.43 -18.28 2.35
CA GLY A 418 11.47 -18.31 1.31
C GLY A 418 11.73 -19.69 0.69
N GLN A 419 11.14 -20.78 1.19
CA GLN A 419 11.24 -22.11 0.55
C GLN A 419 10.30 -22.24 -0.66
N TYR A 420 9.28 -21.38 -0.75
CA TYR A 420 8.46 -21.22 -1.94
C TYR A 420 9.29 -20.49 -2.98
N THR A 421 10.07 -21.24 -3.75
CA THR A 421 11.13 -20.73 -4.65
C THR A 421 10.62 -19.93 -5.86
N ASN A 422 9.31 -19.66 -5.92
CA ASN A 422 8.64 -18.72 -6.83
C ASN A 422 7.80 -17.72 -5.98
N ALA A 423 8.43 -17.07 -5.00
CA ALA A 423 7.79 -16.35 -3.87
C ALA A 423 7.08 -15.03 -4.23
N THR A 424 6.57 -14.89 -5.44
CA THR A 424 6.34 -13.60 -6.07
C THR A 424 4.97 -13.01 -5.73
N SER A 425 3.96 -13.87 -5.55
CA SER A 425 2.63 -13.51 -5.06
C SER A 425 2.59 -13.19 -3.55
N ILE A 426 3.60 -13.62 -2.78
CA ILE A 426 3.61 -13.49 -1.32
C ILE A 426 3.79 -12.03 -0.88
N PRO A 427 4.78 -11.24 -1.39
CA PRO A 427 4.87 -9.80 -1.14
C PRO A 427 3.54 -9.09 -1.34
N TYR A 428 2.92 -9.32 -2.49
CA TYR A 428 1.63 -8.73 -2.85
C TYR A 428 0.53 -9.13 -1.85
N GLY A 429 0.38 -10.43 -1.57
CA GLY A 429 -0.63 -10.92 -0.65
C GLY A 429 -0.44 -10.45 0.80
N LEU A 430 0.80 -10.38 1.28
CA LEU A 430 1.12 -9.82 2.59
C LEU A 430 0.81 -8.32 2.67
N ALA A 431 1.09 -7.55 1.61
CA ALA A 431 0.72 -6.14 1.56
C ALA A 431 -0.81 -5.94 1.59
N GLN A 432 -1.57 -6.80 0.90
CA GLN A 432 -3.03 -6.81 1.01
C GLN A 432 -3.50 -7.17 2.42
N LEU A 433 -2.86 -8.14 3.08
CA LEU A 433 -3.16 -8.50 4.46
C LEU A 433 -2.90 -7.35 5.44
N VAL A 434 -1.78 -6.64 5.28
CA VAL A 434 -1.52 -5.39 6.02
C VAL A 434 -2.62 -4.37 5.74
N SER A 435 -3.02 -4.17 4.49
CA SER A 435 -4.10 -3.24 4.12
C SER A 435 -5.43 -3.56 4.82
N GLU A 436 -5.79 -4.83 4.88
CA GLU A 436 -7.04 -5.28 5.50
C GLU A 436 -6.97 -5.22 7.03
N GLN A 437 -5.83 -5.58 7.64
CA GLN A 437 -5.61 -5.38 9.07
C GLN A 437 -5.71 -3.89 9.44
N TRP A 438 -5.11 -3.00 8.65
CA TRP A 438 -5.16 -1.55 8.85
C TRP A 438 -6.59 -1.02 8.80
N GLU A 439 -7.43 -1.56 7.91
CA GLU A 439 -8.82 -1.15 7.78
C GLU A 439 -9.68 -1.66 8.94
N ARG A 440 -9.57 -2.95 9.27
CA ARG A 440 -10.46 -3.67 10.19
C ARG A 440 -10.09 -3.52 11.65
N GLU A 441 -8.80 -3.52 11.96
CA GLU A 441 -8.31 -3.62 13.31
C GLU A 441 -7.89 -2.27 13.87
N CYS A 442 -7.83 -2.17 15.20
CA CYS A 442 -7.25 -1.04 15.90
C CYS A 442 -5.73 -1.20 16.01
N PHE A 443 -5.04 -1.22 14.87
CA PHE A 443 -3.63 -1.60 14.79
C PHE A 443 -2.71 -0.70 15.60
N SER A 444 -1.66 -1.31 16.14
CA SER A 444 -0.47 -0.62 16.64
C SER A 444 0.64 -0.63 15.58
N LEU A 445 1.55 0.34 15.64
CA LEU A 445 2.67 0.47 14.71
C LEU A 445 3.97 0.57 15.50
N GLU A 446 4.95 -0.27 15.17
CA GLU A 446 6.31 -0.19 15.70
C GLU A 446 7.27 0.27 14.61
N LEU A 447 7.90 1.42 14.83
CA LEU A 447 8.94 1.95 13.97
C LEU A 447 10.31 1.59 14.54
N ARG A 448 11.03 0.76 13.80
CA ARG A 448 12.40 0.30 14.10
C ARG A 448 13.45 1.33 13.70
N ASN A 449 14.73 0.95 13.68
CA ASN A 449 15.83 1.85 13.34
C ASN A 449 15.62 2.50 11.96
N ARG A 450 15.82 3.82 11.88
CA ARG A 450 15.56 4.64 10.70
C ARG A 450 16.26 5.99 10.81
N VAL A 451 16.70 6.54 9.68
CA VAL A 451 17.09 7.95 9.55
C VAL A 451 16.09 8.62 8.61
N LEU A 452 15.38 9.65 9.05
CA LEU A 452 14.48 10.44 8.22
C LEU A 452 15.23 11.62 7.64
N SER A 453 15.36 11.65 6.32
CA SER A 453 15.89 12.80 5.57
C SER A 453 14.83 13.51 4.72
N TYR A 454 13.55 13.21 4.96
CA TYR A 454 12.40 13.76 4.25
C TYR A 454 11.18 13.82 5.17
N ASP A 455 10.25 14.73 4.86
CA ASP A 455 9.03 14.92 5.63
C ASP A 455 8.19 13.65 5.63
N GLN A 456 7.85 13.15 6.81
CA GLN A 456 7.13 11.88 6.97
C GLN A 456 6.16 11.93 8.14
N ASP A 457 4.95 11.47 7.85
CA ASP A 457 3.88 11.32 8.84
C ASP A 457 3.68 9.85 9.17
N PHE A 458 3.52 9.55 10.45
CA PHE A 458 3.23 8.20 10.94
C PHE A 458 1.95 8.24 11.76
N ALA A 459 1.10 7.22 11.61
CA ALA A 459 0.12 6.96 12.65
C ALA A 459 -0.21 5.51 12.91
N ALA A 460 -0.77 5.31 14.10
CA ALA A 460 -1.33 4.06 14.59
C ALA A 460 -2.75 4.29 15.12
N LYS A 461 -3.69 3.38 14.84
CA LYS A 461 -5.05 3.44 15.41
C LYS A 461 -5.05 3.31 16.94
N ASP A 462 -4.11 2.55 17.50
CA ASP A 462 -3.94 2.38 18.94
C ASP A 462 -2.63 2.99 19.45
N VAL A 463 -1.53 2.25 19.39
CA VAL A 463 -0.23 2.68 19.93
C VAL A 463 0.81 2.81 18.82
N LEU A 464 1.54 3.94 18.83
CA LEU A 464 2.73 4.13 18.02
C LEU A 464 3.98 4.00 18.90
N VAL A 465 4.83 3.03 18.59
CA VAL A 465 6.09 2.80 19.31
C VAL A 465 7.26 3.12 18.40
N ILE A 466 8.19 3.95 18.85
CA ILE A 466 9.48 4.17 18.21
C ILE A 466 10.52 3.36 18.98
N ALA A 467 10.88 2.19 18.43
CA ALA A 467 11.71 1.18 19.08
C ALA A 467 12.94 0.83 18.22
N PRO A 468 13.91 1.74 18.08
CA PRO A 468 15.05 1.51 17.19
C PRO A 468 15.97 0.37 17.64
N GLY A 469 15.89 -0.06 18.91
CA GLY A 469 16.63 -1.21 19.43
C GLY A 469 16.04 -2.59 19.08
N ASN A 470 14.79 -2.65 18.60
CA ASN A 470 14.09 -3.91 18.29
C ASN A 470 14.27 -4.36 16.83
N GLY A 471 15.01 -3.61 16.02
CA GLY A 471 15.25 -3.92 14.61
C GLY A 471 16.21 -5.10 14.41
N PRO A 472 15.97 -6.00 13.43
CA PRO A 472 16.81 -7.17 13.18
C PRO A 472 18.15 -6.86 12.48
N GLY A 473 18.53 -5.58 12.35
CA GLY A 473 19.74 -5.16 11.64
C GLY A 473 19.52 -3.93 10.77
N ARG A 474 19.76 -4.06 9.46
CA ARG A 474 19.57 -3.01 8.43
C ARG A 474 18.15 -2.42 8.51
N SER A 475 18.03 -1.10 8.45
CA SER A 475 16.72 -0.44 8.38
C SER A 475 16.04 -0.73 7.04
N PHE A 476 14.71 -0.86 7.08
CA PHE A 476 13.91 -0.97 5.86
C PHE A 476 13.90 0.33 5.06
N ALA A 477 13.72 1.47 5.72
CA ALA A 477 13.66 2.76 5.05
C ALA A 477 15.05 3.30 4.70
N ASP A 478 15.10 4.01 3.57
CA ASP A 478 16.28 4.77 3.13
C ASP A 478 16.34 6.17 3.79
N PRO A 479 17.54 6.74 4.01
CA PRO A 479 18.84 6.11 3.87
C PRO A 479 19.01 4.96 4.87
N GLU A 480 19.62 3.88 4.41
CA GLU A 480 19.78 2.68 5.21
C GLU A 480 20.74 2.93 6.38
N THR A 481 20.37 2.41 7.54
CA THR A 481 21.19 2.45 8.74
C THR A 481 21.21 1.09 9.42
N PHE A 482 22.35 0.74 10.00
CA PHE A 482 22.51 -0.42 10.89
C PHE A 482 22.56 0.02 12.36
N ASP A 483 22.64 1.32 12.60
CA ASP A 483 22.68 1.85 13.95
C ASP A 483 21.30 1.74 14.58
N PRO A 484 21.20 1.38 15.88
CA PRO A 484 19.94 1.27 16.60
C PRO A 484 19.41 2.66 16.98
N VAL A 485 19.17 3.50 15.97
CA VAL A 485 18.71 4.89 16.09
C VAL A 485 17.44 5.13 15.28
N PHE A 486 16.58 5.99 15.80
CA PHE A 486 15.52 6.64 15.03
C PHE A 486 15.85 8.14 14.97
N GLU A 487 16.49 8.58 13.90
CA GLU A 487 16.95 9.96 13.75
C GLU A 487 16.06 10.76 12.81
N ILE A 488 15.61 11.93 13.24
CA ILE A 488 14.91 12.91 12.41
C ILE A 488 15.93 13.97 11.99
N GLY A 489 16.27 14.00 10.71
CA GLY A 489 17.30 14.87 10.14
C GLY A 489 16.98 16.37 10.24
N SER A 490 18.00 17.20 10.07
CA SER A 490 17.84 18.66 10.11
C SER A 490 16.91 19.14 9.01
N GLY A 491 15.98 20.05 9.34
CA GLY A 491 15.00 20.59 8.39
C GLY A 491 13.84 19.65 8.07
N VAL A 492 13.82 18.43 8.61
CA VAL A 492 12.75 17.45 8.38
C VAL A 492 11.58 17.68 9.33
N LYS A 493 10.36 17.65 8.80
CA LYS A 493 9.12 17.62 9.57
C LYS A 493 8.63 16.18 9.73
N CYS A 494 8.37 15.78 10.96
CA CYS A 494 7.75 14.50 11.26
C CYS A 494 6.51 14.69 12.14
N ASN A 495 5.35 14.22 11.65
CA ASN A 495 4.14 14.14 12.46
C ASN A 495 3.93 12.69 12.92
N MET A 496 3.75 12.50 14.22
CA MET A 496 3.48 11.23 14.87
C MET A 496 2.11 11.31 15.50
N LYS A 497 1.23 10.41 15.11
CA LYS A 497 -0.16 10.39 15.53
C LYS A 497 -0.52 9.01 16.06
N ALA A 498 -1.24 8.94 17.16
CA ALA A 498 -1.75 7.65 17.66
C ALA A 498 -3.10 7.82 18.35
N GLY A 499 -3.87 6.74 18.48
CA GLY A 499 -5.16 6.78 19.17
C GLY A 499 -5.06 6.84 20.69
N SER A 500 -4.11 6.10 21.24
CA SER A 500 -3.99 5.87 22.68
C SER A 500 -2.67 6.41 23.23
N ALA A 501 -1.54 6.03 22.62
CA ALA A 501 -0.22 6.39 23.13
C ALA A 501 0.84 6.48 22.03
N ILE A 502 1.84 7.34 22.27
CA ILE A 502 3.07 7.41 21.50
C ILE A 502 4.22 7.14 22.48
N HIS A 503 5.01 6.11 22.20
CA HIS A 503 6.16 5.72 23.00
C HIS A 503 7.45 5.97 22.23
N TRP A 504 8.39 6.67 22.86
CA TRP A 504 9.75 6.85 22.36
C TRP A 504 10.71 6.06 23.23
N GLU A 505 11.26 4.99 22.69
CA GLU A 505 12.27 4.19 23.36
C GLU A 505 13.68 4.78 23.18
N PRO A 506 14.69 4.31 23.95
CA PRO A 506 16.06 4.77 23.78
C PRO A 506 16.55 4.62 22.33
N GLY A 507 17.22 5.67 21.82
CA GLY A 507 17.70 5.76 20.44
C GLY A 507 16.91 6.72 19.54
N PHE A 508 15.83 7.32 20.05
CA PHE A 508 15.16 8.43 19.36
C PHE A 508 15.97 9.72 19.41
N HIS A 509 16.20 10.34 18.24
CA HIS A 509 16.96 11.57 18.07
C HIS A 509 16.24 12.52 17.12
N ALA A 510 16.17 13.80 17.47
CA ALA A 510 15.69 14.86 16.59
C ALA A 510 16.81 15.89 16.41
N ALA A 511 17.35 16.01 15.19
CA ALA A 511 18.46 16.89 14.89
C ALA A 511 18.04 18.37 15.00
N TYR A 512 19.00 19.26 15.26
CA TYR A 512 18.73 20.70 15.30
C TYR A 512 18.11 21.18 13.98
N GLY A 513 17.00 21.92 14.07
CA GLY A 513 16.25 22.41 12.91
C GLY A 513 15.19 21.44 12.37
N SER A 514 15.07 20.23 12.91
CA SER A 514 13.90 19.37 12.65
C SER A 514 12.65 19.89 13.34
N THR A 515 11.48 19.47 12.88
CA THR A 515 10.18 19.75 13.50
C THR A 515 9.45 18.45 13.78
N VAL A 516 9.23 18.14 15.06
CA VAL A 516 8.53 16.92 15.49
C VAL A 516 7.22 17.29 16.16
N HIS A 517 6.11 16.78 15.62
CA HIS A 517 4.80 16.92 16.25
C HIS A 517 4.29 15.55 16.65
N ALA A 518 4.05 15.33 17.94
CA ALA A 518 3.42 14.12 18.45
C ALA A 518 2.08 14.46 19.09
N TYR A 519 1.00 13.76 18.69
CA TYR A 519 -0.32 14.00 19.28
C TYR A 519 -1.17 12.74 19.31
N ILE A 520 -2.09 12.71 20.28
CA ILE A 520 -3.09 11.67 20.41
C ILE A 520 -4.35 12.12 19.69
N ASP A 521 -4.80 11.36 18.69
CA ASP A 521 -6.06 11.60 18.00
C ASP A 521 -7.20 10.91 18.76
N PRO A 522 -8.17 11.67 19.28
CA PRO A 522 -9.31 11.12 20.01
C PRO A 522 -10.19 10.18 19.18
N ALA A 523 -10.09 10.18 17.85
CA ALA A 523 -10.78 9.21 17.00
C ALA A 523 -10.28 7.77 17.23
N GLY A 524 -9.01 7.59 17.63
CA GLY A 524 -8.41 6.28 17.90
C GLY A 524 -8.67 5.24 16.82
N CYS A 525 -9.32 4.14 17.19
CA CYS A 525 -9.71 3.08 16.24
C CYS A 525 -10.64 3.57 15.11
N GLY A 526 -11.32 4.70 15.29
CA GLY A 526 -12.14 5.36 14.27
C GLY A 526 -11.37 6.27 13.31
N MET A 527 -10.04 6.33 13.39
CA MET A 527 -9.23 7.04 12.40
C MET A 527 -9.38 6.39 11.02
N GLY A 528 -9.92 7.14 10.07
CA GLY A 528 -9.93 6.77 8.66
C GLY A 528 -8.55 6.99 8.03
N TYR A 529 -8.06 5.99 7.31
CA TYR A 529 -6.74 6.00 6.65
C TYR A 529 -6.84 5.93 5.12
N LYS A 530 -7.93 5.38 4.59
CA LYS A 530 -8.27 5.41 3.16
C LYS A 530 -9.11 6.66 2.88
N VAL A 531 -8.48 7.71 2.36
CA VAL A 531 -9.25 8.70 1.59
C VAL A 531 -9.64 7.97 0.30
N ARG A 532 -10.92 7.63 0.13
CA ARG A 532 -11.44 7.32 -1.22
C ARG A 532 -11.25 8.59 -2.05
N ALA A 533 -10.21 8.63 -2.86
CA ALA A 533 -10.09 9.61 -3.93
C ALA A 533 -11.10 9.22 -5.02
N GLY A 534 -12.38 9.47 -4.74
CA GLY A 534 -13.36 9.61 -5.80
C GLY A 534 -13.22 11.00 -6.41
N LEU A 535 -13.42 11.09 -7.72
CA LEU A 535 -13.49 12.30 -8.55
C LEU A 535 -14.49 13.39 -8.10
N ASP A 536 -14.99 13.34 -6.86
CA ASP A 536 -15.88 14.32 -6.24
C ASP A 536 -15.37 14.83 -4.88
N ALA A 537 -14.05 14.79 -4.62
CA ALA A 537 -13.45 15.44 -3.46
C ALA A 537 -13.28 16.95 -3.67
N SER A 538 -14.39 17.67 -3.90
CA SER A 538 -14.49 19.06 -3.44
C SER A 538 -14.65 19.05 -1.92
N ILE A 539 -13.58 18.68 -1.20
CA ILE A 539 -13.48 18.91 0.23
C ILE A 539 -13.20 20.41 0.40
N ASN A 540 -14.26 21.21 0.24
CA ASN A 540 -14.44 22.40 1.04
C ASN A 540 -14.74 21.94 2.47
N ALA A 541 -13.72 21.43 3.17
CA ALA A 541 -13.66 21.69 4.58
C ALA A 541 -13.38 23.19 4.66
N GLU A 542 -14.42 23.99 4.92
CA GLU A 542 -14.27 25.34 5.40
C GLU A 542 -13.36 25.27 6.64
N ARG A 543 -12.05 25.41 6.43
CA ARG A 543 -11.17 25.99 7.42
C ARG A 543 -11.82 27.32 7.77
N SER A 544 -12.20 27.48 9.03
CA SER A 544 -12.24 28.83 9.59
C SER A 544 -10.80 29.33 9.65
N ASP A 545 -10.27 29.73 8.50
CA ASP A 545 -9.12 30.60 8.43
C ASP A 545 -9.61 31.93 8.98
N VAL A 546 -9.49 32.11 10.29
CA VAL A 546 -9.44 33.45 10.85
C VAL A 546 -8.09 34.02 10.43
N VAL A 547 -8.07 34.55 9.20
CA VAL A 547 -7.01 35.43 8.72
C VAL A 547 -7.07 36.68 9.60
N HIS A 548 -6.21 36.70 10.62
CA HIS A 548 -5.86 37.96 11.26
C HIS A 548 -4.85 38.67 10.35
N PRO A 549 -5.12 39.90 9.89
CA PRO A 549 -4.17 40.66 9.10
C PRO A 549 -2.90 40.88 9.93
N VAL A 550 -1.77 40.43 9.39
CA VAL A 550 -0.43 40.72 9.91
C VAL A 550 -0.23 42.25 9.85
N PRO A 551 -0.01 42.94 10.99
CA PRO A 551 0.50 44.30 10.95
C PRO A 551 2.00 44.24 10.60
N ASP A 552 2.34 44.90 9.51
CA ASP A 552 3.62 45.52 9.13
C ASP A 552 4.92 45.00 9.82
N PRO A 553 5.87 44.38 9.08
CA PRO A 553 7.09 43.80 9.64
C PRO A 553 8.16 44.86 9.93
N GLU A 554 7.91 45.76 10.88
CA GLU A 554 8.95 46.60 11.47
C GLU A 554 8.77 46.75 12.98
N ARG A 555 9.14 45.69 13.71
CA ARG A 555 9.88 45.75 15.00
C ARG A 555 10.11 44.34 15.51
N GLN A 556 11.32 43.82 15.29
CA GLN A 556 11.84 42.68 16.01
C GLN A 556 11.76 42.94 17.53
N VAL A 557 10.98 42.11 18.23
CA VAL A 557 11.21 41.79 19.63
C VAL A 557 11.46 40.29 19.69
N VAL A 558 12.70 39.95 20.01
CA VAL A 558 13.18 38.58 20.20
C VAL A 558 12.38 37.97 21.36
N ASN A 559 11.52 36.98 21.08
CA ASN A 559 10.85 36.19 22.12
C ASN A 559 11.89 35.35 22.86
N ARG A 560 12.34 35.83 24.01
CA ARG A 560 13.13 35.07 25.00
C ARG A 560 12.22 34.79 26.21
N ALA A 561 11.55 33.63 26.21
CA ALA A 561 11.13 32.86 27.39
C ALA A 561 10.09 31.81 26.95
N GLU A 562 10.48 30.53 26.94
CA GLU A 562 9.50 29.42 26.91
C GLU A 562 9.00 29.17 28.34
N TRP A 563 7.69 29.03 28.52
CA TRP A 563 7.09 28.71 29.81
C TRP A 563 6.63 27.25 29.83
N ALA A 564 6.79 26.62 30.99
CA ALA A 564 6.21 25.32 31.28
C ALA A 564 5.07 25.48 32.30
N ILE A 565 3.93 24.87 31.99
CA ILE A 565 2.76 24.77 32.87
C ILE A 565 2.69 23.32 33.37
N ALA A 566 2.74 23.12 34.69
CA ALA A 566 2.64 21.80 35.28
C ALA A 566 1.96 21.82 36.65
N PRO A 567 1.06 20.88 36.97
CA PRO A 567 0.32 20.03 36.04
C PRO A 567 -0.73 20.83 35.23
N ASN A 568 -1.24 20.25 34.13
CA ASN A 568 -2.47 20.76 33.51
C ASN A 568 -3.64 20.57 34.50
N PRO A 569 -4.40 21.63 34.83
CA PRO A 569 -5.49 21.52 35.78
C PRO A 569 -6.63 20.66 35.20
N THR A 570 -7.09 19.69 35.97
CA THR A 570 -8.22 18.82 35.62
C THR A 570 -9.52 19.23 36.34
N ASP A 571 -9.47 20.21 37.26
CA ASP A 571 -10.63 20.77 37.94
C ASP A 571 -10.35 22.17 38.55
N ALA A 572 -11.41 22.84 39.04
CA ALA A 572 -11.36 24.17 39.69
C ALA A 572 -10.69 24.18 41.09
N SER A 573 -10.18 23.04 41.57
CA SER A 573 -9.43 22.89 42.81
C SER A 573 -7.93 22.66 42.58
N SER A 574 -7.51 22.66 41.32
CA SER A 574 -6.13 22.40 40.92
C SER A 574 -5.22 23.62 41.10
N ILE A 575 -3.97 23.38 41.51
CA ILE A 575 -2.92 24.39 41.55
C ILE A 575 -2.14 24.30 40.24
N VAL A 576 -2.03 25.43 39.53
CA VAL A 576 -1.16 25.53 38.36
C VAL A 576 0.14 26.18 38.77
N ARG A 577 1.26 25.46 38.60
CA ARG A 577 2.59 26.04 38.73
C ARG A 577 3.04 26.56 37.37
N ILE A 578 3.43 27.83 37.35
CA ILE A 578 4.02 28.48 36.18
C ILE A 578 5.51 28.69 36.49
N THR A 579 6.36 28.11 35.68
CA THR A 579 7.82 28.32 35.77
C THR A 579 8.22 29.38 34.75
N LEU A 580 8.87 30.45 35.22
CA LEU A 580 9.26 31.58 34.39
C LEU A 580 10.74 31.45 34.02
N CYS A 581 11.01 30.91 32.83
CA CYS A 581 12.37 30.80 32.31
C CYS A 581 12.80 32.14 31.68
N ALA A 582 13.42 33.00 32.50
CA ALA A 582 13.99 34.32 32.17
C ALA A 582 13.00 35.51 32.18
N MET A 583 12.74 36.07 33.38
CA MET A 583 12.08 37.37 33.51
C MET A 583 13.01 38.55 33.21
N VAL A 584 12.48 39.54 32.50
CA VAL A 584 13.19 40.78 32.11
C VAL A 584 12.80 41.98 33.01
N GLY A 585 11.90 41.80 33.98
CA GLY A 585 11.42 42.88 34.88
C GLY A 585 10.37 42.39 35.90
N ASP A 586 9.79 43.32 36.65
CA ASP A 586 8.67 43.05 37.57
C ASP A 586 7.37 42.98 36.76
N GLY A 587 6.49 42.01 37.01
CA GLY A 587 5.32 41.83 36.15
C GLY A 587 4.09 41.26 36.83
N VAL A 588 2.93 41.41 36.19
CA VAL A 588 1.69 40.74 36.61
C VAL A 588 1.36 39.62 35.65
N VAL A 589 0.90 38.49 36.17
CA VAL A 589 0.34 37.38 35.39
C VAL A 589 -1.17 37.49 35.39
N ASN A 590 -1.74 37.53 34.19
CA ASN A 590 -3.17 37.59 33.94
C ASN A 590 -3.64 36.28 33.27
N LEU A 591 -4.87 35.86 33.57
CA LEU A 591 -5.55 34.78 32.87
C LEU A 591 -6.69 35.37 32.04
N TYR A 592 -6.76 35.03 30.77
CA TYR A 592 -7.82 35.46 29.85
C TYR A 592 -8.60 34.26 29.32
N ASP A 593 -9.91 34.42 29.10
CA ASP A 593 -10.71 33.49 28.31
C ASP A 593 -10.56 33.74 26.80
N VAL A 594 -11.14 32.85 25.98
CA VAL A 594 -11.13 32.96 24.50
C VAL A 594 -11.73 34.26 23.96
N SER A 595 -12.57 34.93 24.75
CA SER A 595 -13.18 36.21 24.39
C SER A 595 -12.30 37.42 24.78
N GLY A 596 -11.10 37.17 25.34
CA GLY A 596 -10.17 38.20 25.78
C GLY A 596 -10.55 38.85 27.12
N ARG A 597 -11.50 38.29 27.88
CA ARG A 597 -11.86 38.81 29.20
C ARG A 597 -10.89 38.29 30.25
N CYS A 598 -10.34 39.21 31.04
CA CYS A 598 -9.43 38.90 32.15
C CYS A 598 -10.21 38.25 33.31
N LEU A 599 -9.93 36.98 33.60
CA LEU A 599 -10.54 36.20 34.67
C LEU A 599 -9.75 36.28 35.98
N TYR A 600 -8.42 36.43 35.88
CA TYR A 600 -7.54 36.56 37.03
C TYR A 600 -6.42 37.55 36.73
N ARG A 601 -5.95 38.24 37.77
CA ARG A 601 -4.79 39.13 37.74
C ARG A 601 -4.00 38.96 39.02
N SER A 602 -2.74 38.57 38.91
CA SER A 602 -1.83 38.41 40.06
C SER A 602 -1.44 39.76 40.65
N PRO A 603 -0.95 39.80 41.91
CA PRO A 603 -0.07 40.87 42.35
C PRO A 603 1.21 40.92 41.50
N VAL A 604 1.97 42.02 41.63
CA VAL A 604 3.27 42.14 40.94
C VAL A 604 4.21 41.05 41.47
N ILE A 605 4.75 40.29 40.54
CA ILE A 605 5.75 39.24 40.75
C ILE A 605 7.11 39.92 40.61
N GLU A 606 7.93 39.81 41.66
CA GLU A 606 9.29 40.36 41.68
C GLU A 606 10.20 39.54 40.77
N ARG A 607 11.14 40.22 40.10
CA ARG A 607 12.11 39.64 39.15
C ARG A 607 12.85 38.39 39.66
N ASP A 608 12.97 38.25 40.97
CA ASP A 608 13.76 37.23 41.65
C ASP A 608 13.02 35.88 41.77
N GLN A 609 11.71 35.85 41.48
CA GLN A 609 10.89 34.64 41.58
C GLN A 609 10.97 33.82 40.27
N SER A 610 11.67 32.68 40.29
CA SER A 610 11.72 31.75 39.15
C SER A 610 10.45 30.91 38.95
N GLU A 611 9.60 30.87 39.97
CA GLU A 611 8.34 30.14 39.97
C GLU A 611 7.23 31.02 40.52
N PHE A 612 6.09 31.03 39.83
CA PHE A 612 4.87 31.63 40.31
C PHE A 612 3.76 30.59 40.34
N ILE A 613 3.08 30.50 41.48
CA ILE A 613 1.94 29.60 41.63
C ILE A 613 0.68 30.42 41.35
N LEU A 614 -0.07 30.01 40.33
CA LEU A 614 -1.37 30.58 40.01
C LEU A 614 -2.46 29.77 40.76
N PRO A 615 -3.04 30.32 41.85
CA PRO A 615 -4.12 29.63 42.54
C PRO A 615 -5.41 29.79 41.72
N LEU A 616 -5.87 28.70 41.11
CA LEU A 616 -7.19 28.68 40.46
C LEU A 616 -8.34 28.41 41.45
N TYR A 617 -8.03 28.30 42.75
CA TYR A 617 -9.03 28.08 43.79
C TYR A 617 -10.13 29.15 43.77
N GLY A 618 -11.37 28.70 43.55
CA GLY A 618 -12.55 29.57 43.51
C GLY A 618 -12.83 30.22 42.16
N LEU A 619 -11.99 30.00 41.15
CA LEU A 619 -12.28 30.30 39.75
C LEU A 619 -12.94 29.07 39.12
N ALA A 620 -14.26 29.09 39.00
CA ALA A 620 -15.00 28.06 38.25
C ALA A 620 -14.73 28.24 36.74
N LEU A 621 -13.61 27.70 36.26
CA LEU A 621 -13.29 27.65 34.84
C LEU A 621 -14.09 26.52 34.19
N ALA A 622 -14.71 26.81 33.05
CA ALA A 622 -15.33 25.79 32.22
C ALA A 622 -14.25 25.06 31.42
N PRO A 623 -14.49 23.80 30.99
CA PRO A 623 -13.62 23.16 30.01
C PRO A 623 -13.45 24.04 28.78
N GLY A 624 -12.21 24.26 28.36
CA GLY A 624 -11.92 25.19 27.28
C GLY A 624 -10.50 25.77 27.29
N SER A 625 -10.24 26.60 26.29
CA SER A 625 -8.93 27.26 26.11
C SER A 625 -8.88 28.59 26.84
N TYR A 626 -7.77 28.83 27.52
CA TYR A 626 -7.45 30.07 28.21
C TYR A 626 -6.05 30.52 27.81
N THR A 627 -5.72 31.78 28.05
CA THR A 627 -4.37 32.30 27.83
C THR A 627 -3.84 32.93 29.11
N VAL A 628 -2.66 32.48 29.54
CA VAL A 628 -1.91 33.08 30.64
C VAL A 628 -0.93 34.08 30.04
N VAL A 629 -0.93 35.33 30.51
CA VAL A 629 -0.11 36.41 29.95
C VAL A 629 0.59 37.17 31.06
N GLN A 630 1.90 37.38 30.93
CA GLN A 630 2.66 38.26 31.83
C GLN A 630 2.77 39.64 31.19
N GLN A 631 2.54 40.67 32.00
CA GLN A 631 2.65 42.07 31.57
C GLN A 631 3.47 42.91 32.54
N GLU A 632 4.27 43.83 32.01
CA GLU A 632 4.95 44.89 32.75
C GLU A 632 4.64 46.24 32.08
N GLY A 633 4.10 47.19 32.85
CA GLY A 633 3.77 48.52 32.32
C GLY A 633 2.83 48.52 31.10
N GLY A 634 1.97 47.49 30.95
CA GLY A 634 1.06 47.32 29.81
C GLY A 634 1.66 46.64 28.57
N LYS A 635 2.95 46.27 28.61
CA LYS A 635 3.57 45.45 27.56
C LYS A 635 3.45 43.97 27.90
N VAL A 636 3.07 43.16 26.91
CA VAL A 636 3.11 41.70 27.03
C VAL A 636 4.56 41.26 27.00
N LEU A 637 4.99 40.58 28.06
CA LEU A 637 6.33 40.00 28.17
C LEU A 637 6.36 38.56 27.65
N ALA A 638 5.31 37.79 27.93
CA ALA A 638 5.13 36.43 27.43
C ALA A 638 3.67 35.98 27.59
N ALA A 639 3.28 34.95 26.82
CA ALA A 639 1.95 34.35 26.84
C ALA A 639 2.03 32.84 26.58
N SER A 640 1.18 32.07 27.25
CA SER A 640 1.07 30.62 27.06
C SER A 640 -0.40 30.18 27.06
N PRO A 641 -0.80 29.24 26.18
CA PRO A 641 -2.12 28.64 26.26
C PRO A 641 -2.25 27.77 27.53
N LEU A 642 -3.46 27.73 28.08
CA LEU A 642 -3.87 26.86 29.18
C LEU A 642 -5.16 26.16 28.76
N LEU A 643 -5.13 24.83 28.61
CA LEU A 643 -6.31 24.03 28.32
C LEU A 643 -6.84 23.44 29.63
N VAL A 644 -8.08 23.79 30.00
CA VAL A 644 -8.79 23.19 31.12
C VAL A 644 -9.65 22.06 30.56
N LYS A 645 -9.46 20.83 31.08
CA LYS A 645 -10.21 19.64 30.67
C LYS A 645 -11.52 19.51 31.43
#